data_AF-A0A0P8W6G4-F1
#
_entry.id   AF-A0A0P8W6G4-F1
#
_cell.length_a   1.000
_cell.length_b   1.000
_cell.length_c   1.000
_cell.angle_alpha   90.00
_cell.angle_beta   90.00
_cell.angle_gamma   90.00
#
_symmetry.space_group_name_H-M   'P 1'
#
loop_
_entity.id
_entity.type
_entity.pdbx_description
1 polymer ?
#
loop_
_entity_poly.entity_id
_entity_poly.type
_entity_poly.pdbx_seq_one_letter_code
_entity_poly.pdbx_strand_id
1 'polypeptide(L)'
;MIEHIADDKRQLIESNLCYMTGMLAVNESLYSMTGERQEAVTSINNDTALMFYIKPLSPEPEPVEEWDTGPPDCFYIGVDTDQNQTICPISYHTSSPEQKKKILYEKLKGRVILFKPVISFSPGDEKVRKNVVITAVEDIAAKEEMCFLPIPVFNMDNADFEKKLLEGSNIIFEEYNHSMPQPEFILCNDYLYGDFSGWVKHPASKRMWKHKKGFGIPKRVKFDMTDEKLKGKIINVNDSLAFIGRDFLQKNMGGPDYLKENIGLTNIKSIDQDISFEYKFIESLWEFTLKENLYYSVADLINLHVCVKTNPLTILSGMSGTGKSMLALCYARMLCLSEEKGNLLFLPISPSYTEPADILGYLNGTNGLYIPADTGLMDLLIRAMDKPDEMHVVIFDEMNLSQVEYWFAPFISLLEKEGNDRRLLLYSPNANCINRHVYKESIEIGDNVRFIGTVNIDETSKDFSDRLLDRANIITLNKPTLKNLTAVLKGNDKLDVSYKRYMGNSFEKYRAWYNDSNWCEAYTDDEIEFLDELHQKISKYDEQKGVSFRITKKIGEYILNIPASKEGQPMLSKEDAFDIQIKQRLITKIKGTEKQFGKLIGTIRDNSKNQPEQSELFDFFNSPKARKVSSFNSTKQEIIRKAKELGVYGYTN
;
A
#
# COMPACT_ATOMS: atom_id res chain seq x y z
N MET A 1 35.83 2.60 -7.48
CA MET A 1 35.87 1.12 -7.35
C MET A 1 36.77 0.71 -6.18
N ILE A 2 38.09 0.91 -6.25
CA ILE A 2 39.02 0.61 -5.12
C ILE A 2 38.62 1.35 -3.83
N GLU A 3 38.19 2.62 -3.92
CA GLU A 3 37.75 3.41 -2.76
C GLU A 3 36.47 2.87 -2.12
N HIS A 4 35.46 2.47 -2.91
CA HIS A 4 34.23 1.82 -2.38
C HIS A 4 34.59 0.58 -1.56
N ILE A 5 35.36 -0.35 -2.15
CA ILE A 5 35.80 -1.58 -1.47
C ILE A 5 36.58 -1.27 -0.16
N ALA A 6 37.25 -0.13 -0.07
CA ALA A 6 37.93 0.30 1.16
C ALA A 6 36.96 0.88 2.22
N ASP A 7 35.89 1.56 1.81
CA ASP A 7 34.86 2.10 2.72
C ASP A 7 33.83 1.05 3.16
N ASP A 8 33.45 0.12 2.29
CA ASP A 8 32.60 -1.03 2.63
C ASP A 8 33.29 -1.88 3.74
N LYS A 9 34.60 -2.13 3.57
CA LYS A 9 35.42 -2.85 4.57
C LYS A 9 35.61 -2.06 5.87
N ARG A 10 35.54 -0.73 5.86
CA ARG A 10 35.53 0.10 7.10
C ARG A 10 34.21 -0.02 7.84
N GLN A 11 33.08 0.08 7.15
CA GLN A 11 31.74 -0.05 7.73
C GLN A 11 31.50 -1.43 8.35
N LEU A 12 32.01 -2.49 7.70
CA LEU A 12 32.05 -3.85 8.25
C LEU A 12 32.87 -3.93 9.56
N ILE A 13 34.04 -3.30 9.66
CA ILE A 13 34.84 -3.27 10.91
C ILE A 13 34.15 -2.50 12.03
N GLU A 14 33.41 -1.45 11.71
CA GLU A 14 32.70 -0.62 12.69
C GLU A 14 31.57 -1.38 13.40
N SER A 15 31.05 -2.42 12.76
CA SER A 15 30.11 -3.37 13.36
C SER A 15 30.70 -4.08 14.59
N ASN A 16 32.03 -4.18 14.72
CA ASN A 16 32.71 -4.80 15.87
C ASN A 16 32.54 -4.02 17.19
N LEU A 17 32.03 -2.79 17.14
CA LEU A 17 31.71 -2.00 18.33
C LEU A 17 30.32 -2.34 18.91
N CYS A 18 29.44 -2.93 18.10
CA CYS A 18 28.07 -3.28 18.47
C CYS A 18 28.02 -4.39 19.52
N TYR A 19 26.92 -4.44 20.26
CA TYR A 19 26.51 -5.64 21.00
C TYR A 19 25.38 -6.35 20.24
N MET A 20 25.28 -7.65 20.42
CA MET A 20 24.25 -8.52 19.87
C MET A 20 23.86 -9.58 20.90
N THR A 21 22.67 -10.15 20.75
CA THR A 21 22.28 -11.37 21.49
C THR A 21 22.15 -12.54 20.53
N GLY A 22 22.35 -13.76 21.05
CA GLY A 22 22.26 -14.98 20.26
C GLY A 22 22.08 -16.23 21.11
N MET A 23 22.06 -17.39 20.46
CA MET A 23 22.07 -18.70 21.10
C MET A 23 22.98 -19.66 20.33
N LEU A 24 23.45 -20.72 21.00
CA LEU A 24 24.20 -21.79 20.36
C LEU A 24 23.35 -22.46 19.27
N ALA A 25 23.86 -22.55 18.05
CA ALA A 25 23.16 -23.11 16.88
C ALA A 25 23.14 -24.65 16.95
N VAL A 26 22.04 -25.24 17.42
CA VAL A 26 21.91 -26.68 17.71
C VAL A 26 20.85 -27.32 16.81
N ASN A 27 21.20 -28.46 16.19
CA ASN A 27 20.37 -29.22 15.23
C ASN A 27 20.14 -28.52 13.86
N GLU A 28 21.05 -27.61 13.46
CA GLU A 28 21.00 -26.99 12.12
C GLU A 28 21.26 -28.01 11.01
N SER A 29 20.70 -27.77 9.82
CA SER A 29 20.78 -28.70 8.69
C SER A 29 22.12 -28.70 7.95
N LEU A 30 22.84 -27.56 7.97
CA LEU A 30 24.24 -27.43 7.54
C LEU A 30 24.95 -26.38 8.42
N TYR A 31 26.20 -26.68 8.75
CA TYR A 31 27.17 -25.75 9.36
C TYR A 31 28.25 -25.38 8.33
N SER A 32 28.99 -24.29 8.54
CA SER A 32 30.08 -23.91 7.62
C SER A 32 31.13 -25.02 7.49
N MET A 33 31.79 -25.14 6.33
CA MET A 33 32.87 -26.12 6.10
C MET A 33 34.19 -25.78 6.82
N THR A 34 34.15 -24.93 7.85
CA THR A 34 35.34 -24.47 8.60
C THR A 34 35.68 -25.37 9.78
N GLY A 35 34.71 -26.14 10.30
CA GLY A 35 34.90 -27.11 11.37
C GLY A 35 35.08 -28.54 10.87
N GLU A 36 35.83 -29.36 11.61
CA GLU A 36 36.07 -30.77 11.28
C GLU A 36 34.81 -31.64 11.28
N ARG A 37 33.72 -31.20 11.93
CA ARG A 37 32.42 -31.88 11.99
C ARG A 37 31.26 -30.90 11.88
N GLN A 38 30.14 -31.38 11.32
CA GLN A 38 28.86 -30.67 11.24
C GLN A 38 28.14 -30.71 12.60
N GLU A 39 28.70 -30.02 13.59
CA GLU A 39 28.20 -29.97 14.96
C GLU A 39 28.30 -28.54 15.54
N ALA A 40 27.36 -28.17 16.42
CA ALA A 40 27.28 -26.87 17.10
C ALA A 40 28.58 -26.41 17.79
N VAL A 41 29.42 -27.37 18.22
CA VAL A 41 30.77 -27.18 18.74
C VAL A 41 31.68 -28.24 18.10
N THR A 42 32.81 -27.85 17.52
CA THR A 42 33.69 -28.73 16.74
C THR A 42 35.16 -28.34 16.87
N SER A 43 36.08 -29.28 16.66
CA SER A 43 37.52 -29.04 16.58
C SER A 43 37.93 -28.30 15.30
N ILE A 44 39.07 -27.61 15.37
CA ILE A 44 39.77 -26.98 14.25
C ILE A 44 41.16 -27.62 14.10
N ASN A 45 41.47 -28.14 12.91
CA ASN A 45 42.79 -28.60 12.45
C ASN A 45 43.68 -29.26 13.53
N ASN A 46 43.40 -30.52 13.87
CA ASN A 46 44.18 -31.36 14.79
C ASN A 46 44.22 -30.83 16.25
N ASP A 47 43.02 -30.66 16.80
CA ASP A 47 42.69 -31.06 18.18
C ASP A 47 43.31 -30.26 19.35
N THR A 48 43.42 -28.92 19.22
CA THR A 48 43.79 -28.03 20.35
C THR A 48 42.80 -26.89 20.64
N ALA A 49 42.17 -26.34 19.60
CA ALA A 49 41.16 -25.28 19.68
C ALA A 49 39.77 -25.78 19.26
N LEU A 50 38.72 -25.24 19.89
CA LEU A 50 37.32 -25.53 19.61
C LEU A 50 36.60 -24.32 19.02
N MET A 51 35.92 -24.56 17.91
CA MET A 51 34.97 -23.68 17.26
C MET A 51 33.55 -23.91 17.81
N PHE A 52 32.75 -22.85 17.89
CA PHE A 52 31.32 -22.92 18.20
C PHE A 52 30.52 -21.93 17.34
N TYR A 53 29.27 -22.30 17.02
CA TYR A 53 28.40 -21.51 16.15
C TYR A 53 27.28 -20.81 16.94
N ILE A 54 27.16 -19.49 16.78
CA ILE A 54 26.08 -18.68 17.36
C ILE A 54 25.13 -18.20 16.26
N LYS A 55 23.83 -18.42 16.51
CA LYS A 55 22.69 -17.90 15.76
C LYS A 55 22.22 -16.59 16.42
N PRO A 56 22.04 -15.47 15.70
CA PRO A 56 21.59 -14.22 16.30
C PRO A 56 20.13 -14.32 16.80
N LEU A 57 19.84 -13.64 17.90
CA LEU A 57 18.49 -13.42 18.46
C LEU A 57 18.14 -11.91 18.53
N SER A 58 19.06 -11.04 18.13
CA SER A 58 18.81 -9.61 17.86
C SER A 58 19.06 -9.31 16.38
N PRO A 59 18.58 -8.19 15.83
CA PRO A 59 18.99 -7.71 14.51
C PRO A 59 20.52 -7.68 14.35
N GLU A 60 21.01 -7.97 13.15
CA GLU A 60 22.42 -7.77 12.81
C GLU A 60 22.72 -6.28 12.54
N PRO A 61 23.99 -5.85 12.57
CA PRO A 61 24.39 -4.55 12.04
C PRO A 61 24.13 -4.46 10.52
N GLU A 62 23.58 -3.34 10.04
CA GLU A 62 23.20 -3.11 8.63
C GLU A 62 24.32 -3.50 7.65
N PRO A 63 25.62 -3.15 7.84
CA PRO A 63 26.69 -3.54 6.90
C PRO A 63 27.00 -5.04 6.86
N VAL A 64 26.56 -5.81 7.86
CA VAL A 64 26.77 -7.27 7.94
C VAL A 64 25.56 -8.01 7.36
N GLU A 65 24.35 -7.45 7.52
CA GLU A 65 23.12 -7.92 6.87
C GLU A 65 23.18 -7.69 5.34
N GLU A 66 23.61 -6.50 4.89
CA GLU A 66 23.78 -6.17 3.47
C GLU A 66 24.85 -7.03 2.74
N TRP A 67 25.73 -7.70 3.48
CA TRP A 67 26.80 -8.56 2.93
C TRP A 67 26.45 -10.06 2.97
N ASP A 68 25.40 -10.50 3.68
CA ASP A 68 25.10 -11.92 3.87
C ASP A 68 24.41 -12.54 2.64
N THR A 69 25.19 -13.18 1.77
CA THR A 69 24.68 -13.86 0.57
C THR A 69 24.12 -15.26 0.83
N GLY A 70 23.69 -15.56 2.06
CA GLY A 70 22.88 -16.73 2.40
C GLY A 70 23.62 -17.92 3.02
N PRO A 71 22.88 -18.97 3.42
CA PRO A 71 23.43 -20.11 4.14
C PRO A 71 24.44 -20.88 3.26
N PRO A 72 25.59 -21.32 3.82
CA PRO A 72 25.83 -21.57 5.24
C PRO A 72 26.63 -20.49 5.99
N ASP A 73 26.82 -19.29 5.45
CA ASP A 73 27.67 -18.25 6.07
C ASP A 73 26.95 -17.38 7.14
N CYS A 74 25.66 -17.62 7.39
CA CYS A 74 24.80 -16.87 8.32
C CYS A 74 25.03 -17.14 9.83
N PHE A 75 26.19 -17.70 10.23
CA PHE A 75 26.50 -18.01 11.63
C PHE A 75 27.71 -17.22 12.12
N TYR A 76 27.65 -16.77 13.38
CA TYR A 76 28.80 -16.17 14.06
C TYR A 76 29.70 -17.27 14.65
N ILE A 77 30.98 -17.22 14.29
CA ILE A 77 31.98 -18.24 14.59
C ILE A 77 32.82 -17.83 15.81
N GLY A 78 32.64 -18.54 16.92
CA GLY A 78 33.46 -18.36 18.12
C GLY A 78 34.59 -19.38 18.18
N VAL A 79 35.72 -18.99 18.75
CA VAL A 79 36.85 -19.90 19.05
C VAL A 79 37.24 -19.75 20.52
N ASP A 80 37.53 -20.85 21.20
CA ASP A 80 37.79 -20.92 22.64
C ASP A 80 39.19 -20.41 23.07
N THR A 81 40.16 -20.35 22.15
CA THR A 81 41.56 -19.98 22.43
C THR A 81 41.84 -18.49 22.55
N ASP A 82 40.88 -17.63 22.17
CA ASP A 82 41.11 -16.18 22.05
C ASP A 82 40.38 -15.39 23.14
N GLN A 83 39.73 -14.28 22.80
CA GLN A 83 39.05 -13.39 23.77
C GLN A 83 37.89 -14.07 24.52
N ASN A 84 37.46 -15.26 24.08
CA ASN A 84 36.46 -16.10 24.75
C ASN A 84 37.01 -16.95 25.90
N GLN A 85 38.33 -17.01 26.16
CA GLN A 85 38.87 -17.77 27.31
C GLN A 85 38.22 -17.37 28.65
N THR A 86 37.75 -16.12 28.76
CA THR A 86 37.00 -15.56 29.91
C THR A 86 35.71 -16.32 30.26
N ILE A 87 35.07 -16.99 29.30
CA ILE A 87 33.87 -17.80 29.57
C ILE A 87 34.21 -19.23 30.03
N CYS A 88 35.46 -19.66 29.96
CA CYS A 88 35.87 -21.02 30.33
C CYS A 88 36.26 -21.09 31.83
N PRO A 89 35.83 -22.12 32.57
CA PRO A 89 36.26 -22.31 33.96
C PRO A 89 37.74 -22.73 34.02
N ILE A 90 38.43 -22.49 35.14
CA ILE A 90 39.87 -22.77 35.31
C ILE A 90 40.24 -24.23 34.95
N SER A 91 39.35 -25.19 35.23
CA SER A 91 39.53 -26.61 34.88
C SER A 91 39.62 -26.89 33.37
N TYR A 92 39.06 -26.02 32.53
CA TYR A 92 39.00 -26.16 31.07
C TYR A 92 40.39 -26.22 30.43
N HIS A 93 41.35 -25.44 30.93
CA HIS A 93 42.73 -25.42 30.43
C HIS A 93 43.48 -26.74 30.69
N THR A 94 42.98 -27.56 31.62
CA THR A 94 43.53 -28.88 31.99
C THR A 94 42.70 -30.07 31.48
N SER A 95 41.59 -29.81 30.77
CA SER A 95 40.69 -30.84 30.25
C SER A 95 41.07 -31.33 28.85
N SER A 96 40.72 -32.59 28.54
CA SER A 96 40.88 -33.12 27.17
C SER A 96 39.93 -32.42 26.16
N PRO A 97 40.20 -32.49 24.84
CA PRO A 97 39.35 -31.83 23.84
C PRO A 97 37.87 -32.23 23.91
N GLU A 98 37.57 -33.51 24.14
CA GLU A 98 36.18 -33.99 24.34
C GLU A 98 35.53 -33.42 25.61
N GLN A 99 36.30 -33.24 26.68
CA GLN A 99 35.82 -32.67 27.94
C GLN A 99 35.58 -31.17 27.79
N LYS A 100 36.51 -30.44 27.17
CA LYS A 100 36.34 -29.03 26.78
C LYS A 100 35.06 -28.84 25.96
N LYS A 101 34.85 -29.65 24.92
CA LYS A 101 33.65 -29.61 24.07
C LYS A 101 32.36 -29.79 24.86
N LYS A 102 32.32 -30.71 25.83
CA LYS A 102 31.17 -30.88 26.73
C LYS A 102 30.96 -29.67 27.66
N ILE A 103 32.02 -29.15 28.27
CA ILE A 103 31.95 -27.97 29.16
C ILE A 103 31.41 -26.74 28.40
N LEU A 104 31.91 -26.49 27.19
CA LEU A 104 31.51 -25.36 26.36
C LEU A 104 30.06 -25.51 25.86
N TYR A 105 29.69 -26.72 25.41
CA TYR A 105 28.32 -27.02 24.97
C TYR A 105 27.30 -26.85 26.10
N GLU A 106 27.53 -27.42 27.29
CA GLU A 106 26.62 -27.28 28.43
C GLU A 106 26.56 -25.84 28.99
N LYS A 107 27.62 -25.04 28.82
CA LYS A 107 27.59 -23.61 29.20
C LYS A 107 26.79 -22.74 28.24
N LEU A 108 26.78 -23.04 26.94
CA LEU A 108 26.15 -22.19 25.91
C LEU A 108 24.76 -22.67 25.44
N LYS A 109 24.45 -23.96 25.61
CA LYS A 109 23.18 -24.55 25.14
C LYS A 109 21.97 -23.99 25.89
N GLY A 110 20.97 -23.55 25.12
CA GLY A 110 19.67 -23.13 25.65
C GLY A 110 19.71 -21.85 26.50
N ARG A 111 20.82 -21.11 26.46
CA ARG A 111 21.00 -19.81 27.13
C ARG A 111 21.05 -18.69 26.11
N VAL A 112 20.62 -17.49 26.51
CA VAL A 112 20.88 -16.28 25.71
C VAL A 112 22.32 -15.81 25.95
N ILE A 113 23.04 -15.57 24.88
CA ILE A 113 24.45 -15.19 24.87
C ILE A 113 24.53 -13.73 24.44
N LEU A 114 25.12 -12.86 25.26
CA LEU A 114 25.41 -11.47 24.91
C LEU A 114 26.84 -11.39 24.35
N PHE A 115 27.01 -10.83 23.16
CA PHE A 115 28.28 -10.87 22.45
C PHE A 115 28.57 -9.61 21.63
N LYS A 116 29.82 -9.46 21.18
CA LYS A 116 30.21 -8.54 20.11
C LYS A 116 30.64 -9.34 18.87
N PRO A 117 30.23 -8.94 17.66
CA PRO A 117 30.76 -9.53 16.44
C PRO A 117 32.22 -9.08 16.27
N VAL A 118 33.03 -9.91 15.62
CA VAL A 118 34.40 -9.56 15.20
C VAL A 118 34.56 -9.95 13.73
N ILE A 119 34.19 -9.02 12.87
CA ILE A 119 34.37 -9.11 11.43
C ILE A 119 35.86 -9.02 11.11
N SER A 120 36.37 -9.99 10.34
CA SER A 120 37.75 -10.01 9.86
C SER A 120 37.84 -10.44 8.39
N PHE A 121 38.94 -10.08 7.74
CA PHE A 121 39.23 -10.35 6.32
C PHE A 121 40.51 -11.17 6.21
N SER A 122 40.57 -12.07 5.23
CA SER A 122 41.75 -12.91 5.00
C SER A 122 42.75 -12.20 4.06
N PRO A 123 44.07 -12.24 4.30
CA PRO A 123 45.04 -11.67 3.36
C PRO A 123 45.02 -12.44 2.02
N GLY A 124 44.55 -11.79 0.96
CA GLY A 124 44.52 -12.34 -0.40
C GLY A 124 43.22 -13.05 -0.80
N ASP A 125 42.20 -13.08 0.06
CA ASP A 125 40.88 -13.64 -0.23
C ASP A 125 39.80 -12.70 0.34
N GLU A 126 38.85 -12.28 -0.50
CA GLU A 126 37.86 -11.26 -0.11
C GLU A 126 36.74 -11.80 0.81
N LYS A 127 36.78 -13.10 1.14
CA LYS A 127 35.79 -13.69 2.05
C LYS A 127 35.89 -13.11 3.47
N VAL A 128 34.82 -12.40 3.84
CA VAL A 128 34.51 -11.88 5.17
C VAL A 128 34.26 -13.04 6.14
N ARG A 129 34.70 -12.92 7.40
CA ARG A 129 34.43 -13.88 8.48
C ARG A 129 33.69 -13.22 9.63
N LYS A 130 32.44 -13.63 9.86
CA LYS A 130 31.66 -13.27 11.06
C LYS A 130 32.19 -14.05 12.27
N ASN A 131 33.12 -13.50 13.05
CA ASN A 131 33.56 -14.14 14.31
C ASN A 131 32.79 -13.56 15.52
N VAL A 132 32.91 -14.16 16.70
CA VAL A 132 32.24 -13.67 17.93
C VAL A 132 33.12 -13.69 19.18
N VAL A 133 32.97 -12.63 19.98
CA VAL A 133 33.51 -12.49 21.34
C VAL A 133 32.36 -12.35 22.34
N ILE A 134 32.20 -13.35 23.20
CA ILE A 134 31.13 -13.39 24.20
C ILE A 134 31.46 -12.41 25.34
N THR A 135 30.50 -11.54 25.65
CA THR A 135 30.55 -10.59 26.77
C THR A 135 29.93 -11.19 28.03
N ALA A 136 28.76 -11.84 27.89
CA ALA A 136 28.07 -12.52 28.99
C ALA A 136 27.24 -13.72 28.48
N VAL A 137 26.87 -14.61 29.40
CA VAL A 137 25.95 -15.73 29.13
C VAL A 137 24.89 -15.70 30.21
N GLU A 138 23.67 -15.37 29.81
CA GLU A 138 22.55 -15.09 30.72
C GLU A 138 21.86 -16.38 31.17
N ASP A 139 21.35 -16.41 32.42
CA ASP A 139 20.47 -17.48 32.92
C ASP A 139 19.02 -17.34 32.38
N ILE A 140 18.90 -17.05 31.08
CA ILE A 140 17.63 -16.89 30.35
C ILE A 140 17.50 -18.03 29.34
N ALA A 141 16.40 -18.77 29.40
CA ALA A 141 16.14 -19.91 28.52
C ALA A 141 15.85 -19.46 27.08
N ALA A 142 16.85 -19.57 26.20
CA ALA A 142 16.74 -19.20 24.80
C ALA A 142 15.80 -20.13 24.02
N LYS A 143 15.03 -19.53 23.10
CA LYS A 143 14.21 -20.22 22.09
C LYS A 143 14.37 -19.49 20.76
N GLU A 144 14.23 -20.21 19.66
CA GLU A 144 14.35 -19.63 18.30
C GLU A 144 13.27 -18.58 17.99
N GLU A 145 12.11 -18.65 18.66
CA GLU A 145 11.02 -17.67 18.56
C GLU A 145 11.34 -16.32 19.25
N MET A 146 12.42 -16.23 20.05
CA MET A 146 12.75 -15.02 20.79
C MET A 146 13.52 -14.02 19.93
N CYS A 147 13.01 -12.80 19.83
CA CYS A 147 13.74 -11.65 19.29
C CYS A 147 13.94 -10.59 20.38
N PHE A 148 15.20 -10.23 20.65
CA PHE A 148 15.59 -9.16 21.58
C PHE A 148 16.02 -7.92 20.80
N LEU A 149 15.41 -6.78 21.10
CA LEU A 149 15.75 -5.51 20.45
C LEU A 149 16.76 -4.73 21.32
N PRO A 150 17.87 -4.23 20.75
CA PRO A 150 18.76 -3.31 21.42
C PRO A 150 18.08 -1.94 21.59
N ILE A 151 18.05 -1.44 22.81
CA ILE A 151 17.41 -0.18 23.21
C ILE A 151 18.48 0.70 23.87
N PRO A 152 18.85 1.85 23.25
CA PRO A 152 19.64 2.86 23.92
C PRO A 152 18.97 3.30 25.23
N VAL A 153 19.76 3.33 26.30
CA VAL A 153 19.34 3.82 27.62
C VAL A 153 19.97 5.20 27.83
N PHE A 154 19.20 6.13 28.39
CA PHE A 154 19.62 7.51 28.55
C PHE A 154 19.12 8.11 29.87
N ASN A 155 19.99 8.87 30.54
CA ASN A 155 19.70 9.50 31.82
C ASN A 155 19.72 11.04 31.64
N MET A 156 18.54 11.61 31.34
CA MET A 156 18.35 13.03 31.06
C MET A 156 16.91 13.42 31.39
N ASP A 157 16.64 14.68 31.77
CA ASP A 157 15.27 15.13 31.96
C ASP A 157 14.40 14.87 30.71
N ASN A 158 13.20 14.34 30.94
CA ASN A 158 12.32 13.87 29.87
C ASN A 158 11.82 15.02 28.97
N ALA A 159 11.66 16.25 29.50
CA ALA A 159 11.29 17.41 28.69
C ALA A 159 12.46 17.91 27.84
N ASP A 160 13.70 17.88 28.36
CA ASP A 160 14.90 18.19 27.56
C ASP A 160 15.16 17.14 26.47
N PHE A 161 14.83 15.86 26.72
CA PHE A 161 14.91 14.80 25.72
C PHE A 161 13.84 14.97 24.63
N GLU A 162 12.58 15.21 25.00
CA GLU A 162 11.48 15.50 24.06
C GLU A 162 11.76 16.77 23.23
N LYS A 163 12.30 17.80 23.84
CA LYS A 163 12.76 19.01 23.16
C LYS A 163 13.84 18.71 22.11
N LYS A 164 14.83 17.87 22.42
CA LYS A 164 15.87 17.45 21.45
C LYS A 164 15.29 16.64 20.29
N LEU A 165 14.30 15.78 20.55
CA LEU A 165 13.59 15.01 19.53
C LEU A 165 12.79 15.92 18.57
N LEU A 166 12.15 16.97 19.09
CA LEU A 166 11.39 17.97 18.32
C LEU A 166 12.28 18.97 17.56
N GLU A 167 13.32 19.48 18.21
CA GLU A 167 14.29 20.40 17.60
C GLU A 167 15.14 19.71 16.52
N GLY A 168 15.16 18.38 16.48
CA GLY A 168 16.05 17.61 15.63
C GLY A 168 17.50 17.84 16.02
N SER A 169 17.78 17.86 17.33
CA SER A 169 19.11 18.05 17.88
C SER A 169 19.95 16.77 17.73
N ASN A 170 21.28 16.90 17.74
CA ASN A 170 22.15 15.72 17.73
C ASN A 170 22.12 15.06 19.12
N ILE A 171 21.86 13.76 19.16
CA ILE A 171 21.87 12.90 20.35
C ILE A 171 23.01 11.90 20.19
N ILE A 172 23.77 11.66 21.26
CA ILE A 172 24.85 10.66 21.26
C ILE A 172 24.32 9.40 21.94
N PHE A 173 24.42 8.25 21.28
CA PHE A 173 24.22 6.95 21.92
C PHE A 173 25.59 6.26 22.00
N GLU A 174 26.13 6.12 23.21
CA GLU A 174 27.51 5.65 23.36
C GLU A 174 27.70 4.21 22.86
N GLU A 175 26.74 3.32 23.10
CA GLU A 175 26.88 1.90 22.73
C GLU A 175 25.96 1.49 21.56
N TYR A 176 25.48 2.49 20.79
CA TYR A 176 24.59 2.28 19.65
C TYR A 176 25.07 3.12 18.44
N ASN A 177 26.02 2.56 17.69
CA ASN A 177 26.65 3.25 16.55
C ASN A 177 25.81 3.16 15.26
N HIS A 178 26.25 3.85 14.21
CA HIS A 178 25.65 3.86 12.87
C HIS A 178 25.70 2.52 12.11
N SER A 179 26.40 1.50 12.61
CA SER A 179 26.35 0.16 12.04
C SER A 179 25.09 -0.58 12.51
N MET A 180 24.50 -0.22 13.66
CA MET A 180 23.21 -0.79 14.07
C MET A 180 22.04 -0.24 13.22
N PRO A 181 20.95 -1.02 13.06
CA PRO A 181 19.69 -0.53 12.51
C PRO A 181 19.16 0.71 13.23
N GLN A 182 18.28 1.48 12.59
CA GLN A 182 17.65 2.63 13.24
C GLN A 182 16.88 2.23 14.52
N PRO A 183 17.07 2.90 15.67
CA PRO A 183 16.48 2.45 16.93
C PRO A 183 14.95 2.59 16.93
N GLU A 184 14.26 1.44 17.02
CA GLU A 184 12.80 1.32 17.16
C GLU A 184 12.29 1.96 18.47
N PHE A 185 13.07 1.81 19.54
CA PHE A 185 12.76 2.23 20.91
C PHE A 185 13.97 2.85 21.60
N ILE A 186 13.74 3.77 22.54
CA ILE A 186 14.77 4.36 23.43
C ILE A 186 14.18 4.47 24.84
N LEU A 187 14.96 4.14 25.87
CA LEU A 187 14.58 4.36 27.26
C LEU A 187 15.23 5.65 27.77
N CYS A 188 14.45 6.58 28.32
CA CYS A 188 14.95 7.80 28.96
C CYS A 188 14.32 7.95 30.36
N ASN A 189 15.13 7.71 31.41
CA ASN A 189 14.66 7.46 32.79
C ASN A 189 13.51 6.41 32.82
N ASP A 190 12.49 6.63 33.66
CA ASP A 190 11.26 5.84 33.78
C ASP A 190 10.37 5.80 32.51
N TYR A 191 10.79 6.25 31.32
CA TYR A 191 9.94 6.31 30.13
C TYR A 191 10.57 5.63 28.92
N LEU A 192 9.85 4.65 28.36
CA LEU A 192 10.14 4.02 27.08
C LEU A 192 9.49 4.83 25.96
N TYR A 193 10.29 5.32 25.03
CA TYR A 193 9.89 6.04 23.81
C TYR A 193 9.96 5.12 22.60
N GLY A 194 9.02 5.28 21.67
CA GLY A 194 9.00 4.61 20.37
C GLY A 194 8.14 5.34 19.35
N ASP A 195 7.88 4.71 18.19
CA ASP A 195 7.15 5.32 17.07
C ASP A 195 7.84 6.60 16.53
N PHE A 196 9.17 6.54 16.43
CA PHE A 196 10.01 7.60 15.86
C PHE A 196 9.77 7.78 14.37
N SER A 197 9.85 9.02 13.87
CA SER A 197 9.76 9.35 12.43
C SER A 197 11.03 8.99 11.61
N GLY A 198 11.83 8.05 12.13
CA GLY A 198 13.13 7.67 11.60
C GLY A 198 14.28 8.61 12.02
N TRP A 199 15.49 8.20 11.65
CA TRP A 199 16.72 8.84 12.14
C TRP A 199 17.65 9.26 10.98
N VAL A 200 18.55 10.19 11.29
CA VAL A 200 19.62 10.67 10.40
C VAL A 200 20.97 10.39 11.08
N LYS A 201 21.85 9.70 10.36
CA LYS A 201 23.24 9.43 10.76
C LYS A 201 24.08 10.72 10.58
N HIS A 202 24.78 11.16 11.62
CA HIS A 202 25.59 12.39 11.58
C HIS A 202 26.93 12.17 10.83
N PRO A 203 27.26 12.97 9.78
CA PRO A 203 28.33 12.63 8.83
C PRO A 203 29.74 12.61 9.42
N ALA A 204 29.97 13.26 10.56
CA ALA A 204 31.28 13.34 11.21
C ALA A 204 31.40 12.53 12.51
N SER A 205 30.35 11.82 12.95
CA SER A 205 30.40 11.06 14.22
C SER A 205 29.47 9.86 14.24
N LYS A 206 30.06 8.68 14.34
CA LYS A 206 29.43 7.35 14.17
C LYS A 206 28.52 6.92 15.32
N ARG A 207 28.39 7.76 16.36
CA ARG A 207 27.49 7.58 17.53
C ARG A 207 26.44 8.69 17.64
N MET A 208 26.51 9.70 16.76
CA MET A 208 25.59 10.84 16.77
C MET A 208 24.42 10.59 15.83
N TRP A 209 23.23 10.46 16.40
CA TRP A 209 21.98 10.30 15.68
C TRP A 209 21.14 11.56 15.84
N LYS A 210 20.36 11.89 14.82
CA LYS A 210 19.43 13.01 14.82
C LYS A 210 18.05 12.49 14.43
N HIS A 211 17.06 12.67 15.30
CA HIS A 211 15.67 12.34 14.96
C HIS A 211 15.23 13.19 13.77
N LYS A 212 14.56 12.56 12.79
CA LYS A 212 13.97 13.30 11.66
C LYS A 212 12.86 14.22 12.19
N LYS A 213 12.64 15.34 11.51
CA LYS A 213 11.50 16.23 11.80
C LYS A 213 10.24 15.70 11.12
N GLY A 214 9.70 14.60 11.64
CA GLY A 214 8.33 14.19 11.36
C GLY A 214 7.31 15.09 12.06
N PHE A 215 6.04 14.89 11.75
CA PHE A 215 4.95 15.53 12.46
C PHE A 215 4.69 14.81 13.77
N GLY A 216 5.52 14.94 14.82
CA GLY A 216 5.18 14.26 16.08
C GLY A 216 6.15 14.32 17.25
N ILE A 217 5.60 14.00 18.43
CA ILE A 217 6.35 13.59 19.62
C ILE A 217 6.36 12.05 19.66
N PRO A 218 7.51 11.38 19.73
CA PRO A 218 7.56 9.92 19.87
C PRO A 218 6.77 9.43 21.09
N LYS A 219 5.99 8.38 20.91
CA LYS A 219 5.08 7.83 21.94
C LYS A 219 5.88 7.37 23.14
N ARG A 220 5.56 7.88 24.34
CA ARG A 220 6.17 7.47 25.61
C ARG A 220 5.20 6.68 26.48
N VAL A 221 5.69 5.61 27.12
CA VAL A 221 4.97 4.83 28.13
C VAL A 221 5.84 4.74 29.38
N LYS A 222 5.25 4.83 30.58
CA LYS A 222 6.03 4.67 31.81
C LYS A 222 6.53 3.22 31.92
N PHE A 223 7.83 3.05 32.05
CA PHE A 223 8.53 1.77 31.97
C PHE A 223 9.53 1.66 33.11
N ASP A 224 9.26 0.76 34.06
CA ASP A 224 10.13 0.50 35.20
C ASP A 224 10.99 -0.73 34.91
N MET A 225 12.31 -0.52 34.77
CA MET A 225 13.30 -1.57 34.54
C MET A 225 13.39 -2.61 35.67
N THR A 226 12.82 -2.31 36.84
CA THR A 226 12.85 -3.16 38.04
C THR A 226 11.58 -4.00 38.25
N ASP A 227 10.55 -3.85 37.40
CA ASP A 227 9.33 -4.66 37.47
C ASP A 227 9.65 -6.16 37.38
N GLU A 228 9.21 -6.96 38.36
CA GLU A 228 9.46 -8.41 38.37
C GLU A 228 8.95 -9.12 37.11
N LYS A 229 7.99 -8.55 36.39
CA LYS A 229 7.47 -9.07 35.11
C LYS A 229 8.50 -9.05 33.97
N LEU A 230 9.59 -8.28 34.10
CA LEU A 230 10.72 -8.22 33.18
C LEU A 230 11.78 -9.31 33.41
N LYS A 231 11.78 -9.99 34.57
CA LYS A 231 12.76 -11.04 34.88
C LYS A 231 12.74 -12.12 33.77
N GLY A 232 13.89 -12.32 33.11
CA GLY A 232 14.03 -13.23 31.97
C GLY A 232 13.58 -12.69 30.60
N LYS A 233 13.30 -11.38 30.47
CA LYS A 233 12.94 -10.70 29.21
C LYS A 233 13.78 -9.47 28.90
N ILE A 234 14.68 -9.11 29.81
CA ILE A 234 15.61 -7.99 29.69
C ILE A 234 17.04 -8.45 29.99
N ILE A 235 18.00 -7.91 29.25
CA ILE A 235 19.44 -8.13 29.41
C ILE A 235 20.09 -6.75 29.40
N ASN A 236 20.58 -6.30 30.55
CA ASN A 236 21.23 -4.99 30.68
C ASN A 236 22.72 -5.14 30.34
N VAL A 237 23.19 -4.41 29.33
CA VAL A 237 24.61 -4.42 28.93
C VAL A 237 25.41 -3.48 29.80
N ASN A 238 24.90 -2.26 29.96
CA ASN A 238 25.39 -1.20 30.84
C ASN A 238 24.34 -0.07 30.92
N ASP A 239 24.64 1.02 31.61
CA ASP A 239 23.74 2.18 31.78
C ASP A 239 23.38 2.92 30.48
N SER A 240 23.93 2.51 29.33
CA SER A 240 23.69 3.11 28.00
C SER A 240 22.98 2.17 27.02
N LEU A 241 22.81 0.87 27.33
CA LEU A 241 22.22 -0.11 26.43
C LEU A 241 21.59 -1.29 27.18
N ALA A 242 20.35 -1.62 26.82
CA ALA A 242 19.67 -2.83 27.27
C ALA A 242 19.01 -3.55 26.07
N PHE A 243 18.89 -4.87 26.16
CA PHE A 243 18.14 -5.69 25.19
C PHE A 243 16.81 -6.12 25.82
N ILE A 244 15.68 -5.87 25.14
CA ILE A 244 14.34 -6.24 25.63
C ILE A 244 13.60 -7.06 24.56
N GLY A 245 12.90 -8.11 24.98
CA GLY A 245 12.13 -8.96 24.07
C GLY A 245 11.04 -8.20 23.30
N ARG A 246 11.05 -8.29 21.97
CA ARG A 246 10.10 -7.62 21.03
C ARG A 246 8.64 -7.82 21.42
N ASP A 247 8.30 -9.05 21.81
CA ASP A 247 6.99 -9.46 22.33
C ASP A 247 6.49 -8.65 23.54
N PHE A 248 7.41 -8.27 24.43
CA PHE A 248 7.10 -7.52 25.64
C PHE A 248 6.91 -6.02 25.34
N LEU A 249 7.75 -5.47 24.45
CA LEU A 249 7.64 -4.09 23.98
C LEU A 249 6.31 -3.86 23.28
N GLN A 250 5.94 -4.74 22.33
CA GLN A 250 4.68 -4.63 21.59
C GLN A 250 3.44 -4.74 22.50
N LYS A 251 3.46 -5.60 23.53
CA LYS A 251 2.32 -5.76 24.46
C LYS A 251 2.17 -4.55 25.40
N ASN A 252 3.26 -3.97 25.89
CA ASN A 252 3.21 -2.82 26.80
C ASN A 252 3.10 -1.45 26.08
N MET A 253 3.29 -1.42 24.76
CA MET A 253 2.96 -0.29 23.88
C MET A 253 1.55 -0.41 23.23
N GLY A 254 0.73 -1.39 23.65
CA GLY A 254 -0.63 -1.64 23.15
C GLY A 254 -1.71 -1.92 24.21
N GLY A 255 -1.51 -1.52 25.47
CA GLY A 255 -2.45 -1.69 26.59
C GLY A 255 -3.62 -0.68 26.62
N PRO A 256 -4.55 -0.78 27.61
CA PRO A 256 -5.72 0.09 27.68
C PRO A 256 -5.49 1.47 28.34
N ASP A 257 -4.51 1.60 29.25
CA ASP A 257 -4.33 2.78 30.11
C ASP A 257 -3.44 3.86 29.48
N TYR A 258 -3.89 4.46 28.36
CA TYR A 258 -3.15 5.54 27.68
C TYR A 258 -3.81 6.92 27.76
N LEU A 259 -3.03 7.90 28.23
CA LEU A 259 -3.24 9.32 27.95
C LEU A 259 -2.96 9.57 26.46
N LYS A 260 -3.94 10.15 25.77
CA LYS A 260 -3.87 10.42 24.33
C LYS A 260 -3.43 11.85 24.06
N GLU A 261 -2.21 12.03 23.58
CA GLU A 261 -1.88 13.08 22.61
C GLU A 261 -1.26 12.43 21.37
N ASN A 262 -1.44 13.06 20.21
CA ASN A 262 -1.31 12.45 18.88
C ASN A 262 -0.02 12.92 18.16
N ILE A 263 0.02 12.71 16.83
CA ILE A 263 0.99 13.28 15.87
C ILE A 263 2.34 12.48 15.98
N GLY A 264 2.86 11.69 15.01
CA GLY A 264 2.46 11.43 13.61
C GLY A 264 3.63 11.08 12.62
N LEU A 265 3.60 9.87 12.04
CA LEU A 265 4.03 9.39 10.68
C LEU A 265 4.90 10.34 9.78
N THR A 266 5.85 9.91 8.92
CA THR A 266 6.28 8.62 8.31
C THR A 266 7.76 8.80 7.81
N ASN A 267 8.48 8.06 6.93
CA ASN A 267 8.28 6.97 5.95
C ASN A 267 9.64 6.24 5.70
N ILE A 268 9.66 5.01 5.15
CA ILE A 268 10.60 4.48 4.11
C ILE A 268 10.21 3.02 3.71
N LYS A 269 10.62 2.57 2.52
CA LYS A 269 10.15 1.36 1.82
C LYS A 269 11.20 0.23 1.79
N SER A 270 10.73 -1.00 1.54
CA SER A 270 11.39 -1.98 0.66
C SER A 270 10.32 -2.71 -0.17
N ILE A 271 10.70 -3.40 -1.24
CA ILE A 271 9.78 -4.04 -2.20
C ILE A 271 10.00 -5.55 -2.17
N ASP A 272 9.10 -6.30 -1.50
CA ASP A 272 8.70 -7.69 -1.83
C ASP A 272 7.68 -8.26 -0.81
N GLN A 273 6.44 -7.72 -0.78
CA GLN A 273 5.31 -8.36 -0.07
C GLN A 273 3.89 -7.81 -0.40
N ASP A 274 3.74 -6.94 -1.41
CA ASP A 274 2.53 -6.11 -1.59
C ASP A 274 1.25 -6.87 -2.01
N ILE A 275 1.36 -8.11 -2.53
CA ILE A 275 0.20 -8.98 -2.81
C ILE A 275 -0.67 -9.16 -1.55
N SER A 276 -0.09 -9.03 -0.35
CA SER A 276 -0.85 -9.13 0.89
C SER A 276 -1.53 -7.83 1.35
N PHE A 277 -1.34 -6.68 0.68
CA PHE A 277 -1.92 -5.39 1.10
C PHE A 277 -3.17 -4.98 0.32
N GLU A 278 -3.19 -5.10 -1.01
CA GLU A 278 -4.36 -4.71 -1.83
C GLU A 278 -5.60 -5.55 -1.49
N TYR A 279 -5.43 -6.87 -1.38
CA TYR A 279 -6.45 -7.81 -0.90
C TYR A 279 -7.10 -7.35 0.43
N LYS A 280 -6.28 -7.00 1.42
CA LYS A 280 -6.74 -6.58 2.75
C LYS A 280 -7.38 -5.19 2.72
N PHE A 281 -6.99 -4.33 1.78
CA PHE A 281 -7.67 -3.06 1.54
C PHE A 281 -9.09 -3.28 0.99
N ILE A 282 -9.30 -4.24 0.09
CA ILE A 282 -10.65 -4.62 -0.37
C ILE A 282 -11.50 -5.22 0.77
N GLU A 283 -10.95 -6.14 1.58
CA GLU A 283 -11.63 -6.67 2.77
C GLU A 283 -12.02 -5.54 3.75
N SER A 284 -11.10 -4.61 4.00
CA SER A 284 -11.30 -3.48 4.92
C SER A 284 -12.30 -2.44 4.39
N LEU A 285 -12.32 -2.21 3.07
CA LEU A 285 -13.34 -1.40 2.41
C LEU A 285 -14.72 -2.04 2.58
N TRP A 286 -14.83 -3.36 2.44
CA TRP A 286 -16.07 -4.10 2.68
C TRP A 286 -16.52 -4.00 4.15
N GLU A 287 -15.65 -4.31 5.12
CA GLU A 287 -15.90 -4.09 6.56
C GLU A 287 -16.40 -2.66 6.85
N PHE A 288 -15.74 -1.65 6.27
CA PHE A 288 -16.07 -0.25 6.51
C PHE A 288 -17.40 0.16 5.87
N THR A 289 -17.70 -0.29 4.65
CA THR A 289 -19.03 -0.05 4.04
C THR A 289 -20.15 -0.63 4.90
N LEU A 290 -20.00 -1.88 5.38
CA LEU A 290 -20.98 -2.51 6.29
C LEU A 290 -21.19 -1.71 7.58
N LYS A 291 -20.11 -1.20 8.18
CA LYS A 291 -20.18 -0.35 9.37
C LYS A 291 -20.94 0.95 9.12
N GLU A 292 -20.75 1.59 7.97
CA GLU A 292 -21.47 2.81 7.57
C GLU A 292 -22.90 2.49 7.04
N ASN A 293 -23.41 1.26 7.28
CA ASN A 293 -24.71 0.74 6.85
C ASN A 293 -24.92 0.73 5.33
N LEU A 294 -23.83 0.64 4.57
CA LEU A 294 -23.83 0.40 3.14
C LEU A 294 -23.62 -1.09 2.83
N TYR A 295 -24.30 -1.59 1.81
CA TYR A 295 -24.32 -3.01 1.48
C TYR A 295 -24.18 -3.20 -0.02
N TYR A 296 -23.01 -3.64 -0.45
CA TYR A 296 -22.66 -3.95 -1.84
C TYR A 296 -22.12 -5.37 -1.96
N SER A 297 -22.05 -5.93 -3.17
CA SER A 297 -21.31 -7.16 -3.37
C SER A 297 -19.81 -6.88 -3.34
N VAL A 298 -19.00 -7.87 -2.97
CA VAL A 298 -17.53 -7.75 -3.03
C VAL A 298 -17.07 -7.48 -4.47
N ALA A 299 -17.78 -8.01 -5.47
CA ALA A 299 -17.54 -7.73 -6.88
C ALA A 299 -17.78 -6.25 -7.25
N ASP A 300 -18.81 -5.59 -6.71
CA ASP A 300 -19.03 -4.14 -6.92
C ASP A 300 -17.90 -3.30 -6.32
N LEU A 301 -17.34 -3.72 -5.17
CA LEU A 301 -16.23 -3.02 -4.49
C LEU A 301 -14.89 -3.24 -5.21
N ILE A 302 -14.61 -4.44 -5.69
CA ILE A 302 -13.45 -4.72 -6.57
C ILE A 302 -13.55 -3.89 -7.85
N ASN A 303 -14.72 -3.90 -8.50
CA ASN A 303 -15.00 -3.14 -9.71
C ASN A 303 -14.76 -1.63 -9.50
N LEU A 304 -15.29 -1.06 -8.40
CA LEU A 304 -14.99 0.33 -8.00
C LEU A 304 -13.50 0.58 -7.85
N HIS A 305 -12.78 -0.28 -7.12
CA HIS A 305 -11.35 -0.11 -6.91
C HIS A 305 -10.56 -0.15 -8.23
N VAL A 306 -10.78 -1.15 -9.08
CA VAL A 306 -10.09 -1.28 -10.38
C VAL A 306 -10.43 -0.11 -11.30
N CYS A 307 -11.69 0.34 -11.33
CA CYS A 307 -12.11 1.50 -12.11
C CYS A 307 -11.37 2.78 -11.68
N VAL A 308 -11.27 3.07 -10.37
CA VAL A 308 -10.58 4.26 -9.85
C VAL A 308 -9.06 4.09 -9.87
N LYS A 309 -8.52 2.86 -9.91
CA LYS A 309 -7.09 2.60 -10.11
C LYS A 309 -6.69 2.95 -11.56
N THR A 310 -7.41 2.40 -12.53
CA THR A 310 -7.09 2.45 -13.98
C THR A 310 -7.56 3.67 -14.76
N ASN A 311 -8.58 4.40 -14.28
CA ASN A 311 -9.15 5.53 -15.02
C ASN A 311 -9.24 6.78 -14.13
N PRO A 312 -8.91 8.00 -14.63
CA PRO A 312 -8.93 9.18 -13.79
C PRO A 312 -10.34 9.66 -13.42
N LEU A 313 -11.37 9.27 -14.21
CA LEU A 313 -12.78 9.48 -13.92
C LEU A 313 -13.53 8.14 -13.79
N THR A 314 -14.22 7.95 -12.69
CA THR A 314 -15.19 6.86 -12.48
C THR A 314 -16.55 7.45 -12.10
N ILE A 315 -17.63 6.84 -12.57
CA ILE A 315 -19.00 7.34 -12.41
C ILE A 315 -19.84 6.25 -11.72
N LEU A 316 -20.40 6.55 -10.56
CA LEU A 316 -21.34 5.70 -9.83
C LEU A 316 -22.77 6.05 -10.22
N SER A 317 -23.46 5.09 -10.85
CA SER A 317 -24.85 5.24 -11.31
C SER A 317 -25.77 4.25 -10.61
N GLY A 318 -27.06 4.58 -10.53
CA GLY A 318 -28.08 3.72 -9.93
C GLY A 318 -29.26 4.50 -9.35
N MET A 319 -30.25 3.76 -8.85
CA MET A 319 -31.44 4.30 -8.19
C MET A 319 -31.05 5.23 -7.01
N SER A 320 -31.88 6.24 -6.72
CA SER A 320 -31.70 7.05 -5.51
C SER A 320 -31.79 6.19 -4.23
N GLY A 321 -31.14 6.62 -3.15
CA GLY A 321 -31.06 5.85 -1.89
C GLY A 321 -30.17 4.60 -1.92
N THR A 322 -29.41 4.35 -3.00
CA THR A 322 -28.41 3.25 -3.08
C THR A 322 -27.05 3.59 -2.45
N GLY A 323 -26.90 4.77 -1.86
CA GLY A 323 -25.70 5.15 -1.09
C GLY A 323 -24.47 5.59 -1.90
N LYS A 324 -24.60 5.79 -3.23
CA LYS A 324 -23.52 6.13 -4.18
C LYS A 324 -22.48 7.12 -3.63
N SER A 325 -22.94 8.27 -3.15
CA SER A 325 -22.12 9.36 -2.63
C SER A 325 -21.39 8.98 -1.34
N MET A 326 -22.05 8.23 -0.47
CA MET A 326 -21.44 7.69 0.75
C MET A 326 -20.44 6.58 0.44
N LEU A 327 -20.64 5.76 -0.61
CA LEU A 327 -19.64 4.79 -1.08
C LEU A 327 -18.38 5.50 -1.60
N ALA A 328 -18.54 6.55 -2.41
CA ALA A 328 -17.41 7.36 -2.87
C ALA A 328 -16.64 7.99 -1.69
N LEU A 329 -17.36 8.54 -0.70
CA LEU A 329 -16.78 9.04 0.55
C LEU A 329 -16.10 7.93 1.37
N CYS A 330 -16.67 6.72 1.44
CA CYS A 330 -16.06 5.59 2.15
C CYS A 330 -14.76 5.14 1.48
N TYR A 331 -14.72 5.07 0.16
CA TYR A 331 -13.52 4.76 -0.62
C TYR A 331 -12.43 5.82 -0.40
N ALA A 332 -12.77 7.12 -0.48
CA ALA A 332 -11.83 8.20 -0.19
C ALA A 332 -11.30 8.17 1.26
N ARG A 333 -12.17 7.91 2.24
CA ARG A 333 -11.78 7.77 3.65
C ARG A 333 -10.88 6.54 3.90
N MET A 334 -11.07 5.43 3.19
CA MET A 334 -10.15 4.27 3.23
C MET A 334 -8.75 4.61 2.69
N LEU A 335 -8.67 5.51 1.70
CA LEU A 335 -7.41 6.12 1.25
C LEU A 335 -6.89 7.22 2.21
N CYS A 336 -7.46 7.36 3.42
CA CYS A 336 -7.14 8.39 4.41
C CYS A 336 -7.32 9.85 3.92
N LEU A 337 -8.17 10.07 2.92
CA LEU A 337 -8.47 11.39 2.39
C LEU A 337 -9.59 12.07 3.21
N SER A 338 -9.47 13.39 3.37
CA SER A 338 -10.41 14.18 4.18
C SER A 338 -10.33 15.66 3.83
N GLU A 339 -11.46 16.36 3.84
CA GLU A 339 -11.55 17.77 3.47
C GLU A 339 -10.71 18.66 4.40
N GLU A 340 -10.63 18.32 5.69
CA GLU A 340 -9.72 18.92 6.68
C GLU A 340 -8.23 18.89 6.29
N LYS A 341 -7.82 17.93 5.44
CA LYS A 341 -6.45 17.83 4.92
C LYS A 341 -6.27 18.55 3.58
N GLY A 342 -7.36 19.00 2.94
CA GLY A 342 -7.35 19.56 1.58
C GLY A 342 -7.08 18.56 0.45
N ASN A 343 -7.18 17.25 0.71
CA ASN A 343 -6.93 16.18 -0.28
C ASN A 343 -8.19 15.34 -0.62
N LEU A 344 -9.33 15.73 -0.08
CA LEU A 344 -10.66 15.34 -0.54
C LEU A 344 -11.46 16.61 -0.76
N LEU A 345 -12.32 16.61 -1.77
CA LEU A 345 -13.36 17.61 -1.96
C LEU A 345 -14.67 16.92 -2.35
N PHE A 346 -15.74 17.14 -1.59
CA PHE A 346 -17.10 16.78 -1.96
C PHE A 346 -17.79 18.01 -2.58
N LEU A 347 -18.11 17.94 -3.87
CA LEU A 347 -18.61 19.05 -4.67
C LEU A 347 -19.99 18.70 -5.24
N PRO A 348 -21.09 19.13 -4.60
CA PRO A 348 -22.44 19.01 -5.14
C PRO A 348 -22.60 19.88 -6.38
N ILE A 349 -23.03 19.29 -7.51
CA ILE A 349 -23.19 20.02 -8.77
C ILE A 349 -24.50 20.81 -8.76
N SER A 350 -24.41 22.12 -8.96
CA SER A 350 -25.57 23.00 -9.13
C SER A 350 -26.16 22.87 -10.55
N PRO A 351 -27.50 22.96 -10.73
CA PRO A 351 -28.11 23.16 -12.05
C PRO A 351 -27.62 24.44 -12.76
N SER A 352 -27.04 25.40 -12.03
CA SER A 352 -26.48 26.63 -12.60
C SER A 352 -25.09 26.48 -13.20
N TYR A 353 -24.38 25.37 -12.94
CA TYR A 353 -23.03 25.16 -13.49
C TYR A 353 -23.14 24.81 -14.98
N THR A 354 -22.88 25.79 -15.84
CA THR A 354 -23.09 25.71 -17.29
C THR A 354 -21.83 25.99 -18.10
N GLU A 355 -20.76 26.53 -17.50
CA GLU A 355 -19.45 26.69 -18.12
C GLU A 355 -18.29 26.37 -17.14
N PRO A 356 -17.05 26.17 -17.61
CA PRO A 356 -15.95 25.79 -16.72
C PRO A 356 -15.58 26.87 -15.69
N ALA A 357 -15.93 28.13 -15.96
CA ALA A 357 -15.75 29.23 -15.02
C ALA A 357 -16.60 29.07 -13.74
N ASP A 358 -17.72 28.34 -13.79
CA ASP A 358 -18.57 28.09 -12.62
C ASP A 358 -17.89 27.20 -11.56
N ILE A 359 -16.96 26.33 -11.97
CA ILE A 359 -16.24 25.40 -11.08
C ILE A 359 -14.75 25.68 -10.92
N LEU A 360 -14.14 26.43 -11.84
CA LEU A 360 -12.73 26.85 -11.78
C LEU A 360 -12.59 28.32 -11.37
N GLY A 361 -13.47 29.19 -11.86
CA GLY A 361 -13.25 30.64 -11.87
C GLY A 361 -12.54 31.13 -13.12
N TYR A 362 -12.26 32.43 -13.18
CA TYR A 362 -11.88 33.14 -14.41
C TYR A 362 -10.91 34.31 -14.17
N LEU A 363 -10.14 34.69 -15.21
CA LEU A 363 -9.35 35.91 -15.19
C LEU A 363 -10.22 37.12 -15.54
N ASN A 364 -10.40 38.04 -14.59
CA ASN A 364 -11.08 39.31 -14.85
C ASN A 364 -10.17 40.24 -15.67
N GLY A 365 -10.48 40.41 -16.95
CA GLY A 365 -9.68 41.21 -17.88
C GLY A 365 -9.66 42.72 -17.62
N THR A 366 -10.52 43.26 -16.74
CA THR A 366 -10.57 44.69 -16.43
C THR A 366 -9.57 45.08 -15.33
N ASN A 367 -9.41 44.23 -14.30
CA ASN A 367 -8.47 44.48 -13.19
C ASN A 367 -7.25 43.57 -13.20
N GLY A 368 -7.21 42.53 -14.05
CA GLY A 368 -6.12 41.56 -14.11
C GLY A 368 -6.06 40.61 -12.91
N LEU A 369 -7.18 40.37 -12.22
CA LEU A 369 -7.25 39.44 -11.09
C LEU A 369 -7.90 38.12 -11.52
N TYR A 370 -7.24 36.99 -11.26
CA TYR A 370 -7.90 35.68 -11.33
C TYR A 370 -8.82 35.51 -10.12
N ILE A 371 -10.10 35.26 -10.38
CA ILE A 371 -11.12 35.04 -9.37
C ILE A 371 -11.45 33.54 -9.42
N PRO A 372 -11.06 32.73 -8.42
CA PRO A 372 -11.44 31.32 -8.36
C PRO A 372 -12.96 31.20 -8.12
N ALA A 373 -13.54 30.05 -8.45
CA ALA A 373 -14.89 29.72 -8.03
C ALA A 373 -14.93 29.27 -6.55
N ASP A 374 -16.02 29.56 -5.84
CA ASP A 374 -16.27 29.17 -4.45
C ASP A 374 -16.57 27.65 -4.28
N THR A 375 -15.91 26.80 -5.06
CA THR A 375 -16.03 25.33 -5.06
C THR A 375 -14.88 24.63 -4.33
N GLY A 376 -13.76 25.32 -4.06
CA GLY A 376 -12.52 24.72 -3.54
C GLY A 376 -11.77 23.81 -4.53
N LEU A 377 -12.28 23.62 -5.75
CA LEU A 377 -11.66 22.74 -6.76
C LEU A 377 -10.27 23.23 -7.17
N MET A 378 -10.12 24.55 -7.29
CA MET A 378 -8.82 25.17 -7.63
C MET A 378 -7.78 24.93 -6.55
N ASP A 379 -8.13 25.08 -5.27
CA ASP A 379 -7.19 24.90 -4.16
C ASP A 379 -6.72 23.44 -4.06
N LEU A 380 -7.63 22.48 -4.26
CA LEU A 380 -7.28 21.05 -4.32
C LEU A 380 -6.38 20.74 -5.53
N LEU A 381 -6.63 21.32 -6.70
CA LEU A 381 -5.81 21.08 -7.89
C LEU A 381 -4.43 21.74 -7.79
N ILE A 382 -4.33 22.94 -7.21
CA ILE A 382 -3.04 23.59 -6.90
C ILE A 382 -2.26 22.73 -5.90
N ARG A 383 -2.91 22.27 -4.83
CA ARG A 383 -2.30 21.35 -3.86
C ARG A 383 -1.83 20.06 -4.51
N ALA A 384 -2.63 19.45 -5.39
CA ALA A 384 -2.27 18.19 -6.06
C ALA A 384 -1.05 18.32 -6.98
N MET A 385 -0.89 19.47 -7.65
CA MET A 385 0.30 19.84 -8.42
C MET A 385 1.52 20.05 -7.52
N ASP A 386 1.37 20.80 -6.42
CA ASP A 386 2.49 21.08 -5.50
C ASP A 386 2.82 19.89 -4.57
N LYS A 387 1.96 18.85 -4.52
CA LYS A 387 2.14 17.61 -3.75
C LYS A 387 1.81 16.35 -4.58
N PRO A 388 2.67 15.96 -5.54
CA PRO A 388 2.47 14.77 -6.37
C PRO A 388 2.40 13.46 -5.56
N ASP A 389 3.04 13.38 -4.38
CA ASP A 389 3.08 12.18 -3.54
C ASP A 389 1.87 12.03 -2.59
N GLU A 390 1.00 13.04 -2.51
CA GLU A 390 -0.30 12.92 -1.83
C GLU A 390 -1.38 12.56 -2.86
N MET A 391 -2.20 11.56 -2.53
CA MET A 391 -3.39 11.19 -3.30
C MET A 391 -4.48 12.25 -3.07
N HIS A 392 -5.16 12.68 -4.14
CA HIS A 392 -6.23 13.68 -4.10
C HIS A 392 -7.49 13.17 -4.82
N VAL A 393 -8.66 13.32 -4.20
CA VAL A 393 -9.95 12.90 -4.79
C VAL A 393 -10.96 14.04 -4.79
N VAL A 394 -11.62 14.24 -5.93
CA VAL A 394 -12.82 15.08 -6.06
C VAL A 394 -14.03 14.19 -6.29
N ILE A 395 -15.06 14.34 -5.46
CA ILE A 395 -16.35 13.66 -5.60
C ILE A 395 -17.35 14.68 -6.14
N PHE A 396 -17.83 14.48 -7.37
CA PHE A 396 -18.91 15.30 -7.93
C PHE A 396 -20.25 14.66 -7.59
N ASP A 397 -21.00 15.24 -6.65
CA ASP A 397 -22.30 14.69 -6.26
C ASP A 397 -23.41 15.21 -7.17
N GLU A 398 -24.30 14.30 -7.58
CA GLU A 398 -25.35 14.50 -8.59
C GLU A 398 -24.80 15.16 -9.87
N MET A 399 -23.71 14.58 -10.39
CA MET A 399 -22.90 15.09 -11.50
C MET A 399 -23.73 15.44 -12.74
N ASN A 400 -24.80 14.70 -13.01
CA ASN A 400 -25.72 14.90 -14.13
C ASN A 400 -26.93 15.81 -13.84
N LEU A 401 -26.93 16.57 -12.74
CA LEU A 401 -27.93 17.61 -12.49
C LEU A 401 -27.75 18.83 -13.43
N SER A 402 -26.55 18.99 -14.01
CA SER A 402 -26.27 19.87 -15.15
C SER A 402 -25.54 19.13 -16.28
N GLN A 403 -25.42 19.76 -17.46
CA GLN A 403 -24.79 19.15 -18.64
C GLN A 403 -23.26 19.08 -18.46
N VAL A 404 -22.78 17.91 -18.03
CA VAL A 404 -21.37 17.67 -17.68
C VAL A 404 -20.39 18.13 -18.76
N GLU A 405 -20.70 17.96 -20.04
CA GLU A 405 -19.81 18.39 -21.12
C GLU A 405 -19.44 19.86 -21.11
N TYR A 406 -20.29 20.74 -20.56
CA TYR A 406 -20.05 22.17 -20.66
C TYR A 406 -19.15 22.65 -19.52
N TRP A 407 -19.52 22.34 -18.26
CA TRP A 407 -18.70 22.70 -17.09
C TRP A 407 -17.42 21.85 -16.96
N PHE A 408 -17.44 20.58 -17.40
CA PHE A 408 -16.28 19.67 -17.33
C PHE A 408 -15.45 19.63 -18.64
N ALA A 409 -15.76 20.46 -19.65
CA ALA A 409 -15.10 20.49 -20.97
C ALA A 409 -13.56 20.41 -20.94
N PRO A 410 -12.83 21.18 -20.10
CA PRO A 410 -11.37 21.13 -20.07
C PRO A 410 -10.88 19.74 -19.63
N PHE A 411 -11.43 19.22 -18.53
CA PHE A 411 -11.06 17.92 -17.98
C PHE A 411 -11.34 16.77 -18.95
N ILE A 412 -12.46 16.80 -19.68
CA ILE A 412 -12.78 15.81 -20.73
C ILE A 412 -11.65 15.70 -21.77
N SER A 413 -10.94 16.81 -22.04
CA SER A 413 -9.81 16.84 -22.98
C SER A 413 -8.48 16.40 -22.33
N LEU A 414 -8.34 16.55 -21.01
CA LEU A 414 -7.17 16.13 -20.24
C LEU A 414 -7.21 14.63 -19.87
N LEU A 415 -8.40 14.03 -19.74
CA LEU A 415 -8.59 12.59 -19.53
C LEU A 415 -8.02 11.72 -20.65
N GLU A 416 -7.68 12.30 -21.81
CA GLU A 416 -7.05 11.59 -22.95
C GLU A 416 -5.53 11.49 -22.86
N LYS A 417 -4.92 12.29 -21.98
CA LYS A 417 -3.47 12.44 -21.89
C LYS A 417 -2.90 11.62 -20.74
N GLU A 418 -1.63 11.24 -20.87
CA GLU A 418 -0.92 10.41 -19.90
C GLU A 418 0.14 11.26 -19.19
N GLY A 419 0.29 11.09 -17.86
CA GLY A 419 1.23 11.86 -17.04
C GLY A 419 1.13 13.38 -17.18
N ASN A 420 2.30 14.02 -17.26
CA ASN A 420 2.47 15.47 -17.11
C ASN A 420 1.90 16.32 -18.28
N ASP A 421 1.45 15.70 -19.38
CA ASP A 421 0.82 16.43 -20.49
C ASP A 421 -0.58 16.99 -20.14
N ARG A 422 -1.14 16.57 -19.00
CA ARG A 422 -2.43 17.04 -18.44
C ARG A 422 -2.36 18.47 -17.86
N ARG A 423 -1.98 19.44 -18.70
CA ARG A 423 -1.99 20.88 -18.38
C ARG A 423 -3.38 21.49 -18.56
N LEU A 424 -4.05 21.81 -17.45
CA LEU A 424 -5.27 22.61 -17.40
C LEU A 424 -4.91 24.09 -17.56
N LEU A 425 -5.24 24.69 -18.70
CA LEU A 425 -5.03 26.12 -18.96
C LEU A 425 -6.15 26.95 -18.29
N LEU A 426 -5.80 27.89 -17.43
CA LEU A 426 -6.75 28.78 -16.75
C LEU A 426 -6.95 30.09 -17.51
N TYR A 427 -5.88 30.62 -18.11
CA TYR A 427 -5.88 31.84 -18.92
C TYR A 427 -4.67 31.88 -19.86
N SER A 428 -4.66 32.79 -20.84
CA SER A 428 -3.56 32.90 -21.80
C SER A 428 -2.23 33.29 -21.11
N PRO A 429 -1.09 32.66 -21.42
CA PRO A 429 0.21 33.01 -20.82
C PRO A 429 0.60 34.49 -20.98
N ASN A 430 0.11 35.14 -22.04
CA ASN A 430 0.34 36.56 -22.34
C ASN A 430 -0.62 37.53 -21.61
N ALA A 431 -1.59 37.02 -20.84
CA ALA A 431 -2.54 37.86 -20.12
C ALA A 431 -1.95 38.43 -18.83
N ASN A 432 -2.31 39.69 -18.50
CA ASN A 432 -1.92 40.31 -17.24
C ASN A 432 -2.72 39.68 -16.09
N CYS A 433 -2.02 38.99 -15.17
CA CYS A 433 -2.60 38.36 -14.00
C CYS A 433 -1.78 38.72 -12.76
N ILE A 434 -2.35 39.51 -11.84
CA ILE A 434 -1.70 40.05 -10.65
C ILE A 434 -1.38 38.94 -9.64
N ASN A 435 -2.32 38.01 -9.47
CA ASN A 435 -2.19 36.85 -8.57
C ASN A 435 -1.68 35.58 -9.27
N ARG A 436 -0.93 35.72 -10.39
CA ARG A 436 -0.25 34.61 -11.10
C ARG A 436 0.64 33.74 -10.20
N HIS A 437 1.14 34.32 -9.10
CA HIS A 437 1.97 33.63 -8.11
C HIS A 437 1.19 32.63 -7.24
N VAL A 438 -0.14 32.71 -7.21
CA VAL A 438 -1.03 31.69 -6.62
C VAL A 438 -1.67 30.89 -7.75
N TYR A 439 -2.36 31.56 -8.66
CA TYR A 439 -3.08 30.95 -9.78
C TYR A 439 -2.24 31.08 -11.05
N LYS A 440 -1.34 30.11 -11.28
CA LYS A 440 -0.49 30.00 -12.48
C LYS A 440 -1.35 29.96 -13.76
N GLU A 441 -0.83 30.37 -14.91
CA GLU A 441 -1.61 30.33 -16.18
C GLU A 441 -2.07 28.91 -16.58
N SER A 442 -1.38 27.87 -16.10
CA SER A 442 -1.86 26.49 -16.16
C SER A 442 -1.46 25.66 -14.93
N ILE A 443 -2.21 24.60 -14.67
CA ILE A 443 -1.96 23.61 -13.61
C ILE A 443 -1.69 22.25 -14.24
N GLU A 444 -0.69 21.53 -13.74
CA GLU A 444 -0.40 20.15 -14.14
C GLU A 444 -1.18 19.16 -13.26
N ILE A 445 -2.09 18.39 -13.86
CA ILE A 445 -2.92 17.40 -13.16
C ILE A 445 -2.24 16.03 -13.21
N GLY A 446 -1.45 15.71 -12.17
CA GLY A 446 -0.75 14.44 -12.05
C GLY A 446 -1.67 13.21 -11.94
N ASP A 447 -1.07 12.02 -12.06
CA ASP A 447 -1.77 10.74 -11.82
C ASP A 447 -2.15 10.51 -10.34
N ASN A 448 -1.88 11.47 -9.45
CA ASN A 448 -2.32 11.50 -8.06
C ASN A 448 -3.73 12.10 -7.87
N VAL A 449 -4.37 12.61 -8.93
CA VAL A 449 -5.76 13.10 -8.90
C VAL A 449 -6.74 12.03 -9.41
N ARG A 450 -7.89 11.88 -8.74
CA ARG A 450 -9.04 11.10 -9.24
C ARG A 450 -10.36 11.84 -9.07
N PHE A 451 -11.26 11.63 -10.02
CA PHE A 451 -12.61 12.17 -10.05
C PHE A 451 -13.61 11.02 -9.89
N ILE A 452 -14.56 11.16 -8.97
CA ILE A 452 -15.66 10.20 -8.77
C ILE A 452 -16.99 10.95 -8.90
N GLY A 453 -17.72 10.74 -10.00
CA GLY A 453 -19.06 11.30 -10.17
C GLY A 453 -20.14 10.40 -9.59
N THR A 454 -21.21 10.97 -9.01
CA THR A 454 -22.43 10.24 -8.66
C THR A 454 -23.58 10.64 -9.57
N VAL A 455 -24.47 9.71 -9.89
CA VAL A 455 -25.45 9.84 -10.99
C VAL A 455 -26.79 9.25 -10.60
N ASN A 456 -27.84 10.04 -10.69
CA ASN A 456 -29.22 9.54 -10.65
C ASN A 456 -29.68 9.17 -12.07
N ILE A 457 -30.55 8.17 -12.17
CA ILE A 457 -31.16 7.70 -13.43
C ILE A 457 -32.64 8.09 -13.43
N ASP A 458 -32.94 9.34 -13.08
CA ASP A 458 -34.29 9.90 -13.03
C ASP A 458 -34.53 10.94 -14.15
N GLU A 459 -35.81 11.18 -14.46
CA GLU A 459 -36.27 12.04 -15.58
C GLU A 459 -35.80 13.50 -15.46
N THR A 460 -35.41 13.92 -14.25
CA THR A 460 -34.86 15.24 -13.92
C THR A 460 -33.42 15.44 -14.37
N SER A 461 -32.70 14.37 -14.71
CA SER A 461 -31.26 14.38 -14.92
C SER A 461 -30.83 14.48 -16.39
N LYS A 462 -29.57 14.87 -16.64
CA LYS A 462 -29.00 15.05 -17.98
C LYS A 462 -28.33 13.79 -18.52
N ASP A 463 -28.42 13.63 -19.84
CA ASP A 463 -27.73 12.57 -20.57
C ASP A 463 -26.26 12.93 -20.85
N PHE A 464 -25.40 11.92 -20.70
CA PHE A 464 -24.00 11.99 -21.12
C PHE A 464 -23.84 11.69 -22.61
N SER A 465 -23.05 12.51 -23.30
CA SER A 465 -22.55 12.21 -24.64
C SER A 465 -21.57 11.03 -24.65
N ASP A 466 -21.47 10.39 -25.83
CA ASP A 466 -20.46 9.37 -26.11
C ASP A 466 -19.03 9.85 -25.81
N ARG A 467 -18.75 11.16 -25.89
CA ARG A 467 -17.45 11.77 -25.53
C ARG A 467 -17.10 11.60 -24.05
N LEU A 468 -18.07 11.67 -23.14
CA LEU A 468 -17.81 11.41 -21.72
C LEU A 468 -17.76 9.89 -21.47
N LEU A 469 -18.66 9.12 -22.10
CA LEU A 469 -18.74 7.66 -21.99
C LEU A 469 -17.49 6.94 -22.52
N ASP A 470 -16.72 7.55 -23.42
CA ASP A 470 -15.41 7.04 -23.87
C ASP A 470 -14.30 7.16 -22.82
N ARG A 471 -14.46 8.03 -21.83
CA ARG A 471 -13.40 8.48 -20.92
C ARG A 471 -13.66 8.16 -19.45
N ALA A 472 -14.78 7.53 -19.13
CA ALA A 472 -15.19 7.12 -17.79
C ALA A 472 -15.61 5.65 -17.73
N ASN A 473 -15.48 5.03 -16.56
CA ASN A 473 -16.23 3.80 -16.24
C ASN A 473 -17.58 4.19 -15.62
N ILE A 474 -18.71 3.65 -16.10
CA ILE A 474 -20.01 3.78 -15.43
C ILE A 474 -20.31 2.50 -14.66
N ILE A 475 -20.26 2.56 -13.33
CA ILE A 475 -20.59 1.46 -12.43
C ILE A 475 -22.06 1.61 -12.02
N THR A 476 -22.95 0.76 -12.57
CA THR A 476 -24.35 0.68 -12.15
C THR A 476 -24.45 -0.17 -10.88
N LEU A 477 -24.54 0.46 -9.72
CA LEU A 477 -24.63 -0.22 -8.43
C LEU A 477 -26.01 -0.87 -8.24
N ASN A 478 -26.01 -2.17 -7.97
CA ASN A 478 -27.22 -2.95 -7.77
C ASN A 478 -27.63 -2.97 -6.28
N LYS A 479 -28.93 -2.81 -6.00
CA LYS A 479 -29.45 -2.99 -4.65
C LYS A 479 -29.46 -4.49 -4.29
N PRO A 480 -28.76 -4.95 -3.24
CA PRO A 480 -28.83 -6.34 -2.81
C PRO A 480 -30.23 -6.70 -2.31
N THR A 481 -30.60 -7.98 -2.42
CA THR A 481 -31.94 -8.42 -1.98
C THR A 481 -32.13 -8.23 -0.49
N LEU A 482 -33.36 -7.93 -0.06
CA LEU A 482 -33.72 -7.80 1.37
C LEU A 482 -33.36 -9.07 2.16
N LYS A 483 -33.45 -10.25 1.53
CA LYS A 483 -33.03 -11.53 2.12
C LYS A 483 -31.53 -11.51 2.44
N ASN A 484 -30.69 -11.14 1.48
CA ASN A 484 -29.23 -11.07 1.68
C ASN A 484 -28.87 -10.04 2.75
N LEU A 485 -29.50 -8.86 2.73
CA LEU A 485 -29.35 -7.84 3.77
C LEU A 485 -29.65 -8.39 5.17
N THR A 486 -30.78 -9.09 5.36
CA THR A 486 -31.12 -9.70 6.65
C THR A 486 -30.21 -10.86 7.07
N ALA A 487 -29.51 -11.50 6.13
CA ALA A 487 -28.54 -12.55 6.43
C ALA A 487 -27.22 -11.95 6.92
N VAL A 488 -26.71 -10.91 6.24
CA VAL A 488 -25.51 -10.15 6.66
C VAL A 488 -25.73 -9.51 8.03
N LEU A 489 -26.86 -8.81 8.22
CA LEU A 489 -27.21 -8.20 9.52
C LEU A 489 -27.25 -9.20 10.68
N LYS A 490 -27.68 -10.45 10.44
CA LYS A 490 -27.75 -11.51 11.47
C LYS A 490 -26.45 -12.27 11.70
N GLY A 491 -25.43 -12.05 10.88
CA GLY A 491 -24.09 -12.65 11.04
C GLY A 491 -23.09 -11.74 11.74
N ASN A 492 -23.36 -10.43 11.82
CA ASN A 492 -22.33 -9.40 12.03
C ASN A 492 -22.19 -8.87 13.48
N ASP A 493 -22.73 -9.56 14.48
CA ASP A 493 -22.62 -9.18 15.92
C ASP A 493 -21.16 -9.12 16.46
N LYS A 494 -20.16 -9.44 15.64
CA LYS A 494 -18.72 -9.40 15.97
C LYS A 494 -17.84 -8.84 14.84
N LEU A 495 -18.25 -7.74 14.21
CA LEU A 495 -17.33 -6.94 13.39
C LEU A 495 -16.30 -6.25 14.30
N ASP A 496 -15.12 -6.88 14.44
CA ASP A 496 -13.95 -6.26 15.08
C ASP A 496 -13.45 -5.07 14.23
N VAL A 497 -12.79 -4.08 14.84
CA VAL A 497 -12.45 -2.80 14.21
C VAL A 497 -11.14 -2.90 13.40
N SER A 498 -11.04 -3.97 12.62
CA SER A 498 -9.88 -4.40 11.81
C SER A 498 -9.54 -3.39 10.71
N TYR A 499 -10.53 -2.92 9.94
CA TYR A 499 -10.36 -2.06 8.77
C TYR A 499 -9.41 -0.86 8.96
N LYS A 500 -9.35 -0.29 10.18
CA LYS A 500 -8.45 0.83 10.51
C LYS A 500 -6.97 0.51 10.31
N ARG A 501 -6.57 -0.75 10.40
CA ARG A 501 -5.18 -1.21 10.17
C ARG A 501 -4.75 -1.08 8.71
N TYR A 502 -5.71 -0.99 7.79
CA TYR A 502 -5.49 -0.91 6.34
C TYR A 502 -6.08 0.38 5.73
N MET A 503 -6.47 1.35 6.58
CA MET A 503 -6.69 2.73 6.17
C MET A 503 -5.34 3.44 6.01
N GLY A 504 -5.09 4.06 4.86
CA GLY A 504 -3.91 4.91 4.66
C GLY A 504 -2.85 4.35 3.71
N ASN A 505 -3.21 4.28 2.43
CA ASN A 505 -2.23 4.16 1.35
C ASN A 505 -1.66 5.55 1.03
N SER A 506 -0.34 5.71 1.01
CA SER A 506 0.27 6.84 0.30
C SER A 506 -0.01 6.70 -1.20
N PHE A 507 0.12 7.78 -1.97
CA PHE A 507 0.01 7.66 -3.44
C PHE A 507 1.01 6.65 -3.99
N GLU A 508 2.21 6.56 -3.40
CA GLU A 508 3.22 5.55 -3.74
C GLU A 508 2.70 4.11 -3.60
N LYS A 509 2.00 3.79 -2.51
CA LYS A 509 1.41 2.45 -2.29
C LYS A 509 0.25 2.18 -3.25
N TYR A 510 -0.62 3.17 -3.45
CA TYR A 510 -1.73 3.07 -4.39
C TYR A 510 -1.24 2.87 -5.84
N ARG A 511 -0.12 3.51 -6.19
CA ARG A 511 0.57 3.36 -7.48
C ARG A 511 1.32 2.03 -7.60
N ALA A 512 1.87 1.48 -6.51
CA ALA A 512 2.50 0.16 -6.52
C ALA A 512 1.52 -0.99 -6.84
N TRP A 513 0.21 -0.78 -6.64
CA TRP A 513 -0.83 -1.71 -7.06
C TRP A 513 -1.23 -1.58 -8.53
N TYR A 514 -0.74 -0.57 -9.25
CA TYR A 514 -1.03 -0.40 -10.67
C TYR A 514 -0.10 -1.28 -11.51
N ASN A 515 -0.70 -2.18 -12.30
CA ASN A 515 0.03 -3.02 -13.24
C ASN A 515 0.18 -2.28 -14.59
N ASP A 516 1.43 -2.04 -15.00
CA ASP A 516 1.84 -1.32 -16.21
C ASP A 516 2.28 -2.27 -17.35
N SER A 517 1.95 -3.57 -17.25
CA SER A 517 2.04 -4.55 -18.36
C SER A 517 1.30 -4.06 -19.61
N ASN A 518 1.74 -4.50 -20.79
CA ASN A 518 1.09 -4.10 -22.03
C ASN A 518 -0.35 -4.64 -22.08
N TRP A 519 -1.33 -3.78 -22.33
CA TRP A 519 -2.76 -4.13 -22.35
C TRP A 519 -3.11 -5.29 -23.29
N CYS A 520 -2.29 -5.56 -24.31
CA CYS A 520 -2.42 -6.73 -25.18
C CYS A 520 -2.26 -8.07 -24.42
N GLU A 521 -1.44 -8.12 -23.37
CA GLU A 521 -1.18 -9.31 -22.54
C GLU A 521 -2.42 -9.80 -21.78
N ALA A 522 -3.45 -8.95 -21.66
CA ALA A 522 -4.73 -9.32 -21.08
C ALA A 522 -5.52 -10.34 -21.92
N TYR A 523 -5.21 -10.48 -23.21
CA TYR A 523 -6.08 -11.08 -24.22
C TYR A 523 -5.59 -12.44 -24.76
N THR A 524 -6.55 -13.24 -25.22
CA THR A 524 -6.30 -14.37 -26.14
C THR A 524 -6.80 -14.05 -27.55
N ASP A 525 -6.33 -14.78 -28.56
CA ASP A 525 -6.76 -14.57 -29.96
C ASP A 525 -8.29 -14.73 -30.12
N ASP A 526 -8.89 -15.73 -29.46
CA ASP A 526 -10.34 -15.96 -29.40
C ASP A 526 -11.11 -14.75 -28.82
N GLU A 527 -10.52 -14.01 -27.86
CA GLU A 527 -11.12 -12.83 -27.25
C GLU A 527 -11.00 -11.58 -28.13
N ILE A 528 -9.90 -11.44 -28.88
CA ILE A 528 -9.73 -10.37 -29.88
C ILE A 528 -10.69 -10.59 -31.05
N GLU A 529 -10.79 -11.81 -31.58
CA GLU A 529 -11.75 -12.15 -32.65
C GLU A 529 -13.20 -11.87 -32.20
N PHE A 530 -13.53 -12.18 -30.94
CA PHE A 530 -14.83 -11.83 -30.34
C PHE A 530 -15.09 -10.32 -30.28
N LEU A 531 -14.08 -9.51 -29.94
CA LEU A 531 -14.21 -8.04 -29.94
C LEU A 531 -14.37 -7.46 -31.35
N ASP A 532 -13.70 -8.04 -32.36
CA ASP A 532 -13.85 -7.61 -33.75
C ASP A 532 -15.22 -8.02 -34.34
N GLU A 533 -15.74 -9.21 -34.02
CA GLU A 533 -17.12 -9.58 -34.35
C GLU A 533 -18.14 -8.64 -33.67
N LEU A 534 -17.92 -8.30 -32.39
CA LEU A 534 -18.77 -7.35 -31.66
C LEU A 534 -18.68 -5.93 -32.23
N HIS A 535 -17.51 -5.49 -32.69
CA HIS A 535 -17.36 -4.24 -33.43
C HIS A 535 -18.25 -4.25 -34.67
N GLN A 536 -18.08 -5.25 -35.55
CA GLN A 536 -18.82 -5.37 -36.81
C GLN A 536 -20.33 -5.42 -36.60
N LYS A 537 -20.79 -6.03 -35.51
CA LYS A 537 -22.21 -6.05 -35.13
C LYS A 537 -22.78 -4.69 -34.77
N ILE A 538 -22.02 -3.84 -34.07
CA ILE A 538 -22.47 -2.52 -33.63
C ILE A 538 -22.29 -1.48 -34.77
N SER A 539 -21.13 -1.44 -35.42
CA SER A 539 -20.81 -0.41 -36.43
C SER A 539 -21.68 -0.48 -37.68
N LYS A 540 -22.24 -1.67 -37.99
CA LYS A 540 -23.31 -1.89 -38.96
C LYS A 540 -24.56 -1.01 -38.76
N TYR A 541 -24.84 -0.57 -37.53
CA TYR A 541 -26.02 0.24 -37.18
C TYR A 541 -25.68 1.71 -36.89
N ASP A 542 -24.44 2.00 -36.51
CA ASP A 542 -23.93 3.34 -36.27
C ASP A 542 -22.40 3.30 -36.40
N GLU A 543 -21.86 3.82 -37.50
CA GLU A 543 -20.41 3.76 -37.82
C GLU A 543 -19.53 4.46 -36.75
N GLN A 544 -20.12 5.32 -35.91
CA GLN A 544 -19.42 6.01 -34.82
C GLN A 544 -19.39 5.19 -33.52
N LYS A 545 -20.05 4.01 -33.48
CA LYS A 545 -20.18 3.16 -32.30
C LYS A 545 -19.68 1.74 -32.57
N GLY A 546 -19.04 1.15 -31.56
CA GLY A 546 -18.46 -0.19 -31.62
C GLY A 546 -17.28 -0.32 -30.67
N VAL A 547 -16.52 -1.42 -30.79
CA VAL A 547 -15.23 -1.54 -30.10
C VAL A 547 -14.20 -0.68 -30.83
N SER A 548 -13.39 0.07 -30.09
CA SER A 548 -12.30 0.89 -30.62
C SER A 548 -11.01 0.59 -29.86
N PHE A 549 -9.84 0.89 -30.44
CA PHE A 549 -8.54 0.65 -29.79
C PHE A 549 -8.45 1.23 -28.37
N ARG A 550 -9.10 2.38 -28.11
CA ARG A 550 -9.19 2.96 -26.76
C ARG A 550 -9.99 2.09 -25.80
N ILE A 551 -11.12 1.55 -26.25
CA ILE A 551 -11.94 0.64 -25.44
C ILE A 551 -11.14 -0.64 -25.17
N THR A 552 -10.53 -1.26 -26.18
CA THR A 552 -9.70 -2.46 -26.00
C THR A 552 -8.52 -2.20 -25.04
N LYS A 553 -7.78 -1.09 -25.18
CA LYS A 553 -6.73 -0.70 -24.20
C LYS A 553 -7.29 -0.64 -22.78
N LYS A 554 -8.42 0.05 -22.56
CA LYS A 554 -9.01 0.21 -21.23
C LYS A 554 -9.65 -1.06 -20.64
N ILE A 555 -10.14 -1.99 -21.47
CA ILE A 555 -10.60 -3.30 -21.00
C ILE A 555 -9.40 -4.18 -20.61
N GLY A 556 -8.31 -4.17 -21.39
CA GLY A 556 -7.07 -4.88 -21.06
C GLY A 556 -6.41 -4.36 -19.78
N GLU A 557 -6.27 -3.02 -19.65
CA GLU A 557 -5.82 -2.38 -18.41
C GLU A 557 -6.64 -2.82 -17.19
N TYR A 558 -7.98 -2.83 -17.29
CA TYR A 558 -8.87 -3.26 -16.20
C TYR A 558 -8.58 -4.71 -15.79
N ILE A 559 -8.46 -5.63 -16.75
CA ILE A 559 -8.23 -7.06 -16.48
C ILE A 559 -6.86 -7.28 -15.80
N LEU A 560 -5.80 -6.63 -16.30
CA LEU A 560 -4.45 -6.72 -15.73
C LEU A 560 -4.31 -6.09 -14.34
N ASN A 561 -5.28 -5.27 -13.93
CA ASN A 561 -5.30 -4.54 -12.65
C ASN A 561 -6.29 -5.11 -11.63
N ILE A 562 -6.91 -6.27 -11.88
CA ILE A 562 -7.74 -6.98 -10.89
C ILE A 562 -6.85 -7.40 -9.70
N PRO A 563 -7.22 -7.09 -8.44
CA PRO A 563 -6.46 -7.49 -7.27
C PRO A 563 -6.30 -9.00 -7.17
N ALA A 564 -5.12 -9.46 -6.76
CA ALA A 564 -4.90 -10.84 -6.37
C ALA A 564 -5.47 -11.11 -4.97
N SER A 565 -6.01 -12.30 -4.76
CA SER A 565 -6.41 -12.81 -3.46
C SER A 565 -5.18 -13.27 -2.65
N LYS A 566 -5.42 -13.63 -1.37
CA LYS A 566 -4.42 -14.27 -0.49
C LYS A 566 -3.72 -15.49 -1.12
N GLU A 567 -4.37 -16.18 -2.06
CA GLU A 567 -3.85 -17.38 -2.74
C GLU A 567 -3.24 -17.07 -4.13
N GLY A 568 -3.03 -15.79 -4.46
CA GLY A 568 -2.51 -15.33 -5.76
C GLY A 568 -3.51 -15.38 -6.92
N GLN A 569 -4.68 -16.01 -6.74
CA GLN A 569 -5.76 -16.03 -7.73
C GLN A 569 -6.48 -14.68 -7.80
N PRO A 570 -6.89 -14.19 -8.99
CA PRO A 570 -7.57 -12.90 -9.11
C PRO A 570 -8.91 -12.89 -8.36
N MET A 571 -9.23 -11.80 -7.64
CA MET A 571 -10.45 -11.67 -6.83
C MET A 571 -11.74 -11.57 -7.66
N LEU A 572 -11.62 -11.31 -8.96
CA LEU A 572 -12.71 -11.29 -9.95
C LEU A 572 -12.29 -12.18 -11.11
N SER A 573 -13.17 -13.06 -11.60
CA SER A 573 -12.81 -13.93 -12.72
C SER A 573 -12.62 -13.12 -14.01
N LYS A 574 -11.79 -13.62 -14.93
CA LYS A 574 -11.60 -12.98 -16.24
C LYS A 574 -12.92 -12.91 -17.04
N GLU A 575 -13.75 -13.95 -16.94
CA GLU A 575 -15.08 -14.02 -17.57
C GLU A 575 -16.04 -12.94 -17.05
N ASP A 576 -16.07 -12.73 -15.72
CA ASP A 576 -16.91 -11.70 -15.08
C ASP A 576 -16.36 -10.29 -15.37
N ALA A 577 -15.03 -10.12 -15.39
CA ALA A 577 -14.37 -8.87 -15.75
C ALA A 577 -14.70 -8.45 -17.18
N PHE A 578 -14.72 -9.39 -18.14
CA PHE A 578 -15.19 -9.15 -19.50
C PHE A 578 -16.66 -8.72 -19.51
N ASP A 579 -17.57 -9.46 -18.86
CA ASP A 579 -19.00 -9.13 -18.83
C ASP A 579 -19.27 -7.74 -18.22
N ILE A 580 -18.58 -7.41 -17.13
CA ILE A 580 -18.61 -6.08 -16.51
C ILE A 580 -18.11 -5.02 -17.50
N GLN A 581 -16.92 -5.17 -18.09
CA GLN A 581 -16.36 -4.13 -18.94
C GLN A 581 -17.11 -3.93 -20.26
N ILE A 582 -17.60 -5.01 -20.89
CA ILE A 582 -18.47 -4.92 -22.08
C ILE A 582 -19.76 -4.15 -21.72
N LYS A 583 -20.41 -4.48 -20.60
CA LYS A 583 -21.56 -3.73 -20.09
C LYS A 583 -21.25 -2.25 -19.88
N GLN A 584 -20.18 -1.94 -19.13
CA GLN A 584 -19.84 -0.57 -18.71
C GLN A 584 -19.40 0.35 -19.84
N ARG A 585 -18.70 -0.17 -20.87
CA ARG A 585 -18.02 0.65 -21.90
C ARG A 585 -18.61 0.59 -23.30
N LEU A 586 -19.39 -0.45 -23.61
CA LEU A 586 -20.01 -0.62 -24.93
C LEU A 586 -21.54 -0.48 -24.83
N ILE A 587 -22.20 -1.29 -24.01
CA ILE A 587 -23.66 -1.34 -23.97
C ILE A 587 -24.26 0.01 -23.50
N THR A 588 -23.61 0.69 -22.56
CA THR A 588 -23.94 2.06 -22.09
C THR A 588 -23.98 3.13 -23.19
N LYS A 589 -23.28 2.94 -24.32
CA LYS A 589 -23.24 3.88 -25.45
C LYS A 589 -24.33 3.61 -26.49
N ILE A 590 -24.97 2.45 -26.44
CA ILE A 590 -26.06 2.09 -27.37
C ILE A 590 -27.36 2.73 -26.86
N LYS A 591 -27.49 4.02 -27.19
CA LYS A 591 -28.64 4.88 -26.92
C LYS A 591 -29.26 5.32 -28.23
N GLY A 592 -30.58 5.31 -28.34
CA GLY A 592 -31.25 5.72 -29.58
C GLY A 592 -32.67 5.17 -29.73
N THR A 593 -33.26 5.41 -30.90
CA THR A 593 -34.65 5.02 -31.22
C THR A 593 -34.77 3.56 -31.69
N GLU A 594 -35.98 3.00 -31.60
CA GLU A 594 -36.34 1.69 -32.16
C GLU A 594 -35.99 1.60 -33.66
N LYS A 595 -36.11 2.69 -34.42
CA LYS A 595 -35.77 2.74 -35.84
C LYS A 595 -34.27 2.54 -36.12
N GLN A 596 -33.40 2.94 -35.19
CA GLN A 596 -31.95 2.83 -35.31
C GLN A 596 -31.45 1.49 -34.74
N PHE A 597 -31.77 1.20 -33.47
CA PHE A 597 -31.20 0.06 -32.75
C PHE A 597 -32.17 -1.09 -32.45
N GLY A 598 -33.44 -1.01 -32.89
CA GLY A 598 -34.46 -2.03 -32.60
C GLY A 598 -34.17 -3.44 -33.15
N LYS A 599 -33.28 -3.59 -34.14
CA LYS A 599 -32.77 -4.89 -34.62
C LYS A 599 -31.44 -5.31 -33.98
N LEU A 600 -30.70 -4.36 -33.40
CA LEU A 600 -29.44 -4.62 -32.72
C LEU A 600 -29.71 -5.08 -31.28
N ILE A 601 -30.52 -4.31 -30.54
CA ILE A 601 -30.95 -4.60 -29.17
C ILE A 601 -32.16 -5.56 -29.14
N GLY A 602 -32.99 -5.55 -30.19
CA GLY A 602 -34.31 -6.19 -30.17
C GLY A 602 -35.35 -5.36 -29.40
N THR A 603 -36.58 -5.87 -29.30
CA THR A 603 -37.64 -5.22 -28.52
C THR A 603 -38.40 -6.19 -27.62
N ILE A 604 -38.92 -5.70 -26.50
CA ILE A 604 -39.83 -6.44 -25.60
C ILE A 604 -41.08 -5.58 -25.39
N ARG A 605 -42.13 -5.87 -26.16
CA ARG A 605 -43.44 -5.19 -26.08
C ARG A 605 -44.42 -5.88 -25.13
N ASP A 606 -44.15 -7.14 -24.78
CA ASP A 606 -44.92 -7.96 -23.85
C ASP A 606 -44.05 -8.29 -22.64
N ASN A 607 -44.42 -7.75 -21.47
CA ASN A 607 -43.67 -7.94 -20.22
C ASN A 607 -43.66 -9.37 -19.68
N SER A 608 -44.47 -10.29 -20.23
CA SER A 608 -44.36 -11.73 -19.93
C SER A 608 -43.13 -12.38 -20.57
N LYS A 609 -42.51 -11.75 -21.57
CA LYS A 609 -41.31 -12.24 -22.26
C LYS A 609 -40.03 -11.71 -21.60
N ASN A 610 -39.13 -12.65 -21.28
CA ASN A 610 -37.81 -12.36 -20.69
C ASN A 610 -36.66 -12.41 -21.72
N GLN A 611 -36.97 -12.42 -23.01
CA GLN A 611 -35.99 -12.40 -24.11
C GLN A 611 -36.42 -11.38 -25.16
N PRO A 612 -35.48 -10.61 -25.75
CA PRO A 612 -35.79 -9.60 -26.76
C PRO A 612 -36.09 -10.24 -28.12
N GLU A 613 -37.15 -9.77 -28.78
CA GLU A 613 -37.48 -10.21 -30.13
C GLU A 613 -36.56 -9.54 -31.15
N GLN A 614 -36.00 -10.33 -32.07
CA GLN A 614 -35.15 -9.88 -33.20
C GLN A 614 -33.89 -9.09 -32.76
N SER A 615 -33.11 -9.64 -31.81
CA SER A 615 -31.93 -8.99 -31.23
C SER A 615 -30.61 -9.60 -31.72
N GLU A 616 -29.93 -8.92 -32.65
CA GLU A 616 -28.61 -9.39 -33.10
C GLU A 616 -27.56 -9.46 -31.97
N LEU A 617 -27.63 -8.60 -30.94
CA LEU A 617 -26.74 -8.68 -29.78
C LEU A 617 -27.10 -9.82 -28.85
N PHE A 618 -28.38 -10.03 -28.51
CA PHE A 618 -28.75 -11.09 -27.57
C PHE A 618 -28.43 -12.48 -28.15
N ASP A 619 -28.62 -12.67 -29.46
CA ASP A 619 -28.21 -13.88 -30.15
C ASP A 619 -26.68 -14.04 -30.17
N PHE A 620 -25.94 -12.96 -30.46
CA PHE A 620 -24.47 -12.95 -30.45
C PHE A 620 -23.89 -13.33 -29.07
N PHE A 621 -24.34 -12.70 -27.99
CA PHE A 621 -23.88 -13.03 -26.62
C PHE A 621 -24.34 -14.43 -26.14
N ASN A 622 -25.27 -15.08 -26.83
CA ASN A 622 -25.67 -16.48 -26.56
C ASN A 622 -24.98 -17.51 -27.48
N SER A 623 -24.17 -17.06 -28.44
CA SER A 623 -23.44 -17.91 -29.40
C SER A 623 -22.39 -18.81 -28.73
N PRO A 624 -21.95 -19.90 -29.39
CA PRO A 624 -20.87 -20.75 -28.88
C PRO A 624 -19.53 -20.02 -28.71
N LYS A 625 -19.22 -19.02 -29.56
CA LYS A 625 -18.02 -18.18 -29.40
C LYS A 625 -18.10 -17.33 -28.13
N ALA A 626 -19.17 -16.57 -27.94
CA ALA A 626 -19.35 -15.73 -26.77
C ALA A 626 -19.24 -16.53 -25.45
N ARG A 627 -19.81 -17.75 -25.41
CA ARG A 627 -19.75 -18.66 -24.25
C ARG A 627 -18.35 -19.18 -23.90
N LYS A 628 -17.34 -19.04 -24.78
CA LYS A 628 -15.93 -19.30 -24.42
C LYS A 628 -15.32 -18.16 -23.60
N VAL A 629 -15.77 -16.92 -23.83
CA VAL A 629 -15.22 -15.70 -23.25
C VAL A 629 -15.93 -15.33 -21.95
N SER A 630 -17.26 -15.47 -21.90
CA SER A 630 -18.04 -15.28 -20.68
C SER A 630 -19.47 -15.82 -20.82
N SER A 631 -20.12 -16.05 -19.68
CA SER A 631 -21.58 -16.21 -19.61
C SER A 631 -22.36 -14.95 -20.06
N PHE A 632 -21.75 -13.77 -19.97
CA PHE A 632 -22.32 -12.46 -20.33
C PHE A 632 -23.67 -12.13 -19.65
N ASN A 633 -23.86 -12.56 -18.40
CA ASN A 633 -25.13 -12.44 -17.68
C ASN A 633 -25.55 -10.97 -17.46
N SER A 634 -24.62 -10.12 -17.04
CA SER A 634 -24.84 -8.69 -16.74
C SER A 634 -25.13 -7.90 -18.01
N THR A 635 -24.39 -8.20 -19.08
CA THR A 635 -24.57 -7.68 -20.44
C THR A 635 -25.93 -8.07 -21.01
N LYS A 636 -26.35 -9.33 -20.87
CA LYS A 636 -27.67 -9.81 -21.31
C LYS A 636 -28.82 -9.15 -20.55
N GLN A 637 -28.69 -8.97 -19.24
CA GLN A 637 -29.67 -8.23 -18.44
C GLN A 637 -29.77 -6.76 -18.88
N GLU A 638 -28.66 -6.13 -19.24
CA GLU A 638 -28.64 -4.76 -19.74
C GLU A 638 -29.33 -4.63 -21.11
N ILE A 639 -29.08 -5.58 -22.02
CA ILE A 639 -29.78 -5.66 -23.32
C ILE A 639 -31.29 -5.89 -23.11
N ILE A 640 -31.69 -6.72 -22.15
CA ILE A 640 -33.11 -6.93 -21.78
C ILE A 640 -33.74 -5.64 -21.24
N ARG A 641 -33.05 -4.84 -20.41
CA ARG A 641 -33.54 -3.51 -19.98
C ARG A 641 -33.79 -2.62 -21.20
N LYS A 642 -32.77 -2.44 -22.04
CA LYS A 642 -32.84 -1.58 -23.21
C LYS A 642 -33.90 -2.01 -24.23
N ALA A 643 -34.10 -3.31 -24.41
CA ALA A 643 -35.15 -3.85 -25.28
C ALA A 643 -36.57 -3.59 -24.75
N LYS A 644 -36.77 -3.55 -23.43
CA LYS A 644 -38.05 -3.14 -22.82
C LYS A 644 -38.30 -1.64 -23.02
N GLU A 645 -37.29 -0.81 -22.86
CA GLU A 645 -37.40 0.64 -23.13
C GLU A 645 -37.72 0.93 -24.59
N LEU A 646 -37.03 0.28 -25.54
CA LEU A 646 -37.39 0.36 -26.96
C LEU A 646 -38.82 -0.12 -27.24
N GLY A 647 -39.27 -1.18 -26.57
CA GLY A 647 -40.61 -1.74 -26.75
C GLY A 647 -41.75 -0.92 -26.13
N VAL A 648 -41.48 -0.12 -25.09
CA VAL A 648 -42.49 0.67 -24.35
C VAL A 648 -42.45 2.16 -24.71
N TYR A 649 -41.25 2.74 -24.86
CA TYR A 649 -41.04 4.18 -25.08
C TYR A 649 -40.55 4.51 -26.50
N GLY A 650 -40.15 3.52 -27.31
CA GLY A 650 -39.57 3.73 -28.64
C GLY A 650 -38.14 4.27 -28.65
N TYR A 651 -37.53 4.43 -27.47
CA TYR A 651 -36.19 4.97 -27.23
C TYR A 651 -35.57 4.28 -26.00
N THR A 652 -34.23 4.19 -25.92
CA THR A 652 -33.52 3.65 -24.76
C THR A 652 -32.25 4.44 -24.43
N ASN A 653 -31.95 4.52 -23.12
CA ASN A 653 -30.78 5.17 -22.52
C ASN A 653 -29.86 4.17 -21.83
#